data_AF-A0A3B4BXZ3-F1
#
_entry.id   AF-A0A3B4BXZ3-F1
#
_cell.length_a   1.000
_cell.length_b   1.000
_cell.length_c   1.000
_cell.angle_alpha   90.00
_cell.angle_beta   90.00
_cell.angle_gamma   90.00
#
_symmetry.space_group_name_H-M   'P 1'
#
loop_
_entity.id
_entity.type
_entity.pdbx_description
1 polymer ?
#
loop_
_entity_poly.entity_id
_entity_poly.type
_entity_poly.pdbx_seq_one_letter_code
_entity_poly.pdbx_strand_id
1 'polypeptide(L)'
;MTTVTSSSGKAEPVTVRRTESSDAQQICKLITPAAVAVFGRVNVIHLLEKANLAVTLNTTKNQILAHAAFLDHPIGDLVDEASWEEFLQAHFDGSKFTPLNTLFLHLFVAQSSFSTGSAKEIVRTVFSAITELEYICLVTPYSSCLEPALVGIFEPMPCVKEGVQCAAFVCHRHNYCPRLHVRRARVEDHDDLTVLLPEQTKALAGSYGPYFLAELIEAQDEMNHVAVCENEGTAVGFMSVSGDVNLELLIQCFELGPFNGLLKENPVDQTVDPGQTPMDTPTEEDTEAAESQNHLINSESKEVFQRPDADRAEKGSERSRASCDMSEAKPIRAGTKDCAGSSMGSEQAQSSNAFCIQLFAIDKRFEVRSVDFLPYVFRLFPERDFCIISVPKLAPEFPLLQTFLRAVPHRSSSLPQELYIFHRSGLLKTLQVRVPVCDDMAAVQRLVQKLNLHRAVVEDLDTFFKARRDPDGTPVQAFVAEAEGQVVGIVIIRNEQDIEYIRANYNIENFVYFSHYQREEHGQLCHFTLNPIFQHYAKHFLKEALRLAHKSCLYYPVYPPYYRQRNASAHSVMAVLNCMVPVRPRRQIVYPLEELDINAPSTLITREQVPYALNHINRKLTMEPKVSINARIVVVGASDVGLAFLETLAFCPHLRFNNLTLISTHGLPGSHSSDGSCFLTTSHCYSERDHALLSLRSWVSVVTGKMTVINRASKHVQVSGGRIVPYDHLILCTGQQYQIPCPTGIDISKQSSMDKVPAQPRHKRYTGHVPSNFFTLNDQHDCAQASRWLLDNFVEQEGNAVVYGDSTDVYSCVEMLLCLGVRGSRIHVVHTLADKPTSCFQNPAVDQAVRNALQNKEVNVHHNCLLAQLNDGQHPEPLKAVSFTIDGPPLRLECAVFFNFSYKGVDSDAFKAINDACLVFDGRLVIDTTFHTNDCTIRAAGPLTKFARRYHADQWSHVNFNSKEVGQELASVLLPFFDPTLEAPANPTPDLDHLIPTYTQPKTEGGRLPGGYSYLRIRKPSLYTSTAPSVAKPGRELVTGRVETGNYFHLQFNSQDLVEGITCLFLKSLPVSNYICLYGKHQLLLNRLYERFDGDLVHDFYSYFRERWCMALFHDRFADFEQEVRQIMESTKVQLDQDSVSIPKLAEMIVDGTWEVPADPSLYLNQIFEQSEGPQGLKRSVLDYLKYNKYHLPMYAQPGLL
;
A
#
# COMPACT_ATOMS: atom_id res chain seq x y z
N MET A 1 25.65 -10.38 14.46
CA MET A 1 25.80 -11.86 14.57
C MET A 1 26.18 -12.19 16.00
N THR A 2 25.73 -13.33 16.49
CA THR A 2 26.13 -13.89 17.80
C THR A 2 26.94 -15.17 17.56
N THR A 3 27.49 -15.76 18.62
CA THR A 3 28.40 -16.91 18.51
C THR A 3 27.98 -17.99 19.49
N VAL A 4 27.73 -19.20 18.98
CA VAL A 4 27.33 -20.35 19.79
C VAL A 4 28.51 -21.31 19.92
N THR A 5 28.81 -21.74 21.14
CA THR A 5 29.87 -22.71 21.43
C THR A 5 29.32 -24.13 21.51
N SER A 6 30.03 -25.08 20.90
CA SER A 6 29.71 -26.51 21.04
C SER A 6 30.12 -27.06 22.40
N SER A 7 29.60 -28.24 22.75
CA SER A 7 30.07 -29.06 23.87
C SER A 7 31.56 -29.47 23.76
N SER A 8 32.15 -29.35 22.56
CA SER A 8 33.58 -29.54 22.29
C SER A 8 34.38 -28.23 22.21
N GLY A 9 33.81 -27.09 22.59
CA GLY A 9 34.48 -25.78 22.61
C GLY A 9 34.64 -25.09 21.25
N LYS A 10 34.07 -25.65 20.16
CA LYS A 10 34.07 -25.00 18.84
C LYS A 10 33.08 -23.85 18.84
N ALA A 11 33.55 -22.64 18.59
CA ALA A 11 32.71 -21.47 18.35
C ALA A 11 32.20 -21.46 16.88
N GLU A 12 30.90 -21.26 16.68
CA GLU A 12 30.27 -21.06 15.37
C GLU A 12 29.53 -19.70 15.34
N PRO A 13 29.78 -18.83 14.36
CA PRO A 13 29.00 -17.60 14.19
C PRO A 13 27.60 -17.92 13.64
N VAL A 14 26.58 -17.35 14.27
CA VAL A 14 25.17 -17.62 13.96
C VAL A 14 24.38 -16.35 13.64
N THR A 15 23.31 -16.56 12.88
CA THR A 15 22.18 -15.64 12.74
C THR A 15 20.94 -16.28 13.33
N VAL A 16 20.15 -15.50 14.07
CA VAL A 16 18.83 -15.91 14.56
C VAL A 16 17.79 -15.21 13.70
N ARG A 17 16.83 -15.95 13.14
CA ARG A 17 15.69 -15.38 12.42
C ARG A 17 14.39 -16.12 12.75
N ARG A 18 13.26 -15.56 12.31
CA ARG A 18 11.99 -16.31 12.29
C ARG A 18 12.10 -17.51 11.35
N THR A 19 11.36 -18.56 11.66
CA THR A 19 11.29 -19.76 10.82
C THR A 19 10.46 -19.48 9.56
N GLU A 20 10.94 -20.00 8.44
CA GLU A 20 10.26 -19.99 7.14
C GLU A 20 9.68 -21.38 6.86
N SER A 21 8.65 -21.49 6.01
CA SER A 21 8.13 -22.81 5.59
C SER A 21 9.15 -23.63 4.78
N SER A 22 10.12 -22.95 4.15
CA SER A 22 11.32 -23.52 3.51
C SER A 22 12.21 -24.33 4.47
N ASP A 23 12.27 -23.95 5.75
CA ASP A 23 13.12 -24.59 6.77
C ASP A 23 12.64 -26.00 7.13
N ALA A 24 11.34 -26.31 6.91
CA ALA A 24 10.69 -27.51 7.46
C ALA A 24 11.42 -28.81 7.12
N GLN A 25 11.98 -28.95 5.91
CA GLN A 25 12.74 -30.15 5.53
C GLN A 25 14.08 -30.29 6.27
N GLN A 26 14.72 -29.19 6.66
CA GLN A 26 15.94 -29.21 7.48
C GLN A 26 15.58 -29.46 8.95
N ILE A 27 14.52 -28.84 9.47
CA ILE A 27 14.00 -29.06 10.83
C ILE A 27 13.64 -30.54 11.04
N CYS A 28 12.93 -31.17 10.10
CA CYS A 28 12.61 -32.61 10.15
C CYS A 28 13.84 -33.52 10.28
N LYS A 29 15.01 -33.11 9.74
CA LYS A 29 16.27 -33.88 9.84
C LYS A 29 16.96 -33.75 11.21
N LEU A 30 16.53 -32.79 12.05
CA LEU A 30 17.02 -32.60 13.41
C LEU A 30 16.13 -33.28 14.48
N ILE A 31 14.98 -33.86 14.09
CA ILE A 31 14.10 -34.57 15.03
C ILE A 31 14.79 -35.87 15.48
N THR A 32 15.11 -35.95 16.77
CA THR A 32 15.69 -37.14 17.40
C THR A 32 14.63 -37.94 18.17
N PRO A 33 14.87 -39.23 18.49
CA PRO A 33 14.00 -39.99 19.38
C PRO A 33 13.80 -39.35 20.76
N ALA A 34 14.78 -38.57 21.25
CA ALA A 34 14.65 -37.82 22.50
C ALA A 34 13.66 -36.65 22.37
N ALA A 35 13.72 -35.89 21.27
CA ALA A 35 12.71 -34.85 20.99
C ALA A 35 11.30 -35.45 20.86
N VAL A 36 11.15 -36.60 20.17
CA VAL A 36 9.86 -37.31 20.05
C VAL A 36 9.34 -37.81 21.41
N ALA A 37 10.23 -38.12 22.36
CA ALA A 37 9.84 -38.54 23.71
C ALA A 37 9.35 -37.38 24.61
N VAL A 38 9.62 -36.11 24.25
CA VAL A 38 9.21 -34.91 25.00
C VAL A 38 8.04 -34.18 24.30
N PHE A 39 8.08 -34.07 22.97
CA PHE A 39 7.14 -33.31 22.15
C PHE A 39 6.15 -34.18 21.35
N GLY A 40 6.30 -35.51 21.40
CA GLY A 40 5.46 -36.43 20.63
C GLY A 40 5.80 -36.46 19.13
N ARG A 41 4.85 -36.92 18.30
CA ARG A 41 5.01 -36.97 16.83
C ARG A 41 4.51 -35.68 16.19
N VAL A 42 5.43 -34.72 16.01
CA VAL A 42 5.12 -33.41 15.43
C VAL A 42 5.13 -33.43 13.89
N ASN A 43 4.06 -32.93 13.26
CA ASN A 43 4.08 -32.51 11.86
C ASN A 43 4.62 -31.08 11.80
N VAL A 44 5.88 -30.92 11.39
CA VAL A 44 6.58 -29.61 11.40
C VAL A 44 5.84 -28.55 10.58
N ILE A 45 5.34 -28.88 9.39
CA ILE A 45 4.66 -27.89 8.53
C ILE A 45 3.38 -27.39 9.22
N HIS A 46 2.59 -28.28 9.80
CA HIS A 46 1.39 -27.92 10.55
C HIS A 46 1.73 -27.10 11.81
N LEU A 47 2.79 -27.46 12.54
CA LEU A 47 3.19 -26.72 13.75
C LEU A 47 3.67 -25.30 13.42
N LEU A 48 4.49 -25.13 12.38
CA LEU A 48 4.96 -23.80 11.93
C LEU A 48 3.80 -22.89 11.49
N GLU A 49 2.72 -23.48 10.99
CA GLU A 49 1.52 -22.79 10.51
C GLU A 49 0.53 -22.42 11.63
N LYS A 50 0.58 -23.12 12.77
CA LYS A 50 -0.19 -22.77 13.98
C LYS A 50 0.59 -21.91 14.98
N ALA A 51 1.92 -21.96 14.97
CA ALA A 51 2.77 -21.31 15.96
C ALA A 51 2.63 -19.77 15.98
N ASN A 52 2.45 -19.20 17.17
CA ASN A 52 2.51 -17.75 17.37
C ASN A 52 3.93 -17.22 17.11
N LEU A 53 4.96 -17.99 17.48
CA LEU A 53 6.36 -17.65 17.22
C LEU A 53 7.16 -18.91 16.91
N ALA A 54 7.95 -18.85 15.84
CA ALA A 54 8.87 -19.90 15.43
C ALA A 54 10.25 -19.26 15.11
N VAL A 55 11.32 -19.83 15.66
CA VAL A 55 12.68 -19.28 15.60
C VAL A 55 13.66 -20.34 15.08
N THR A 56 14.56 -19.93 14.18
CA THR A 56 15.60 -20.78 13.61
C THR A 56 16.99 -20.15 13.81
N LEU A 57 17.97 -20.97 14.16
CA LEU A 57 19.39 -20.63 14.28
C LEU A 57 20.14 -21.14 13.05
N ASN A 58 20.69 -20.23 12.24
CA ASN A 58 21.41 -20.56 11.01
C ASN A 58 22.90 -20.24 11.15
N THR A 59 23.76 -21.04 10.50
CA THR A 59 25.17 -20.69 10.30
C THR A 59 25.33 -19.60 9.24
N THR A 60 26.53 -19.01 9.13
CA THR A 60 26.92 -18.16 7.99
C THR A 60 26.86 -18.85 6.62
N LYS A 61 26.65 -20.17 6.56
CA LYS A 61 26.39 -20.95 5.34
C LYS A 61 24.90 -21.26 5.13
N ASN A 62 24.01 -20.57 5.86
CA ASN A 62 22.57 -20.73 5.86
C ASN A 62 22.08 -22.18 6.16
N GLN A 63 22.85 -22.93 6.96
CA GLN A 63 22.48 -24.26 7.44
C GLN A 63 21.85 -24.17 8.83
N ILE A 64 20.76 -24.90 9.08
CA ILE A 64 20.09 -24.89 10.38
C ILE A 64 20.91 -25.66 11.42
N LEU A 65 21.27 -24.98 12.52
CA LEU A 65 21.84 -25.58 13.72
C LEU A 65 20.76 -26.03 14.70
N ALA A 66 19.69 -25.23 14.86
CA ALA A 66 18.60 -25.49 15.80
C ALA A 66 17.33 -24.72 15.44
N HIS A 67 16.21 -25.17 15.99
CA HIS A 67 14.89 -24.58 15.80
C HIS A 67 14.04 -24.76 17.07
N ALA A 68 13.15 -23.79 17.33
CA ALA A 68 12.06 -23.93 18.29
C ALA A 68 10.75 -23.29 17.81
N ALA A 69 9.63 -23.84 18.24
CA ALA A 69 8.29 -23.33 17.98
C ALA A 69 7.49 -23.16 19.29
N PHE A 70 6.74 -22.05 19.37
CA PHE A 70 6.04 -21.60 20.56
C PHE A 70 4.58 -21.22 20.26
N LEU A 71 3.66 -21.69 21.11
CA LEU A 71 2.23 -21.42 21.03
C LEU A 71 1.70 -20.78 22.33
N ASP A 72 0.48 -20.26 22.28
CA ASP A 72 -0.24 -19.61 23.38
C ASP A 72 -1.05 -20.56 24.29
N HIS A 73 -0.90 -21.88 24.11
CA HIS A 73 -1.49 -22.95 24.94
C HIS A 73 -0.54 -24.17 25.10
N PRO A 74 -0.75 -25.09 26.06
CA PRO A 74 0.04 -26.32 26.26
C PRO A 74 0.11 -27.30 25.07
N ILE A 75 0.98 -28.32 25.17
CA ILE A 75 1.15 -29.35 24.12
C ILE A 75 -0.01 -30.34 24.12
N GLY A 76 -0.68 -30.44 22.97
CA GLY A 76 -1.75 -31.41 22.71
C GLY A 76 -3.00 -31.21 23.57
N ASP A 77 -3.90 -32.17 23.50
CA ASP A 77 -5.25 -32.10 24.10
C ASP A 77 -5.24 -32.32 25.65
N LEU A 78 -4.18 -31.87 26.34
CA LEU A 78 -4.02 -31.94 27.79
C LEU A 78 -5.10 -31.12 28.54
N VAL A 79 -5.42 -29.97 27.97
CA VAL A 79 -6.40 -29.00 28.45
C VAL A 79 -6.87 -28.20 27.24
N ASP A 80 -8.12 -27.77 27.25
CA ASP A 80 -8.65 -26.86 26.25
C ASP A 80 -7.82 -25.55 26.20
N GLU A 81 -7.56 -25.04 25.00
CA GLU A 81 -6.70 -23.86 24.81
C GLU A 81 -7.27 -22.57 25.43
N ALA A 82 -8.59 -22.48 25.65
CA ALA A 82 -9.22 -21.38 26.37
C ALA A 82 -9.02 -21.48 27.90
N SER A 83 -8.91 -22.70 28.45
CA SER A 83 -8.97 -22.96 29.91
C SER A 83 -7.62 -23.33 30.57
N TRP A 84 -6.48 -23.16 29.89
CA TRP A 84 -5.18 -23.58 30.45
C TRP A 84 -4.78 -22.84 31.74
N GLU A 85 -5.24 -21.60 31.93
CA GLU A 85 -4.96 -20.76 33.10
C GLU A 85 -5.47 -21.41 34.38
N GLU A 86 -6.76 -21.80 34.38
CA GLU A 86 -7.40 -22.53 35.48
C GLU A 86 -6.69 -23.86 35.77
N PHE A 87 -6.26 -24.57 34.72
CA PHE A 87 -5.54 -25.84 34.84
C PHE A 87 -4.17 -25.68 35.51
N LEU A 88 -3.36 -24.67 35.14
CA LEU A 88 -2.08 -24.43 35.80
C LEU A 88 -2.28 -23.91 37.24
N GLN A 89 -3.27 -23.05 37.47
CA GLN A 89 -3.61 -22.61 38.83
C GLN A 89 -4.04 -23.79 39.73
N ALA A 90 -4.86 -24.70 39.20
CA ALA A 90 -5.42 -25.82 39.94
C ALA A 90 -4.42 -26.96 40.23
N HIS A 91 -3.28 -27.04 39.52
CA HIS A 91 -2.35 -28.18 39.60
C HIS A 91 -0.88 -27.82 39.84
N PHE A 92 -0.43 -26.59 39.56
CA PHE A 92 0.99 -26.20 39.57
C PHE A 92 1.29 -24.85 40.25
N ASP A 93 0.40 -24.36 41.13
CA ASP A 93 0.42 -22.98 41.68
C ASP A 93 0.58 -21.91 40.59
N GLY A 94 -0.11 -22.11 39.46
CA GLY A 94 0.05 -21.31 38.24
C GLY A 94 -0.46 -19.87 38.31
N SER A 95 -0.73 -19.34 39.51
CA SER A 95 -1.31 -18.01 39.79
C SER A 95 -0.55 -16.80 39.21
N LYS A 96 0.66 -17.02 38.66
CA LYS A 96 1.53 -16.00 38.06
C LYS A 96 1.58 -16.08 36.53
N PHE A 97 1.15 -17.19 35.93
CA PHE A 97 1.13 -17.40 34.49
C PHE A 97 -0.16 -16.80 33.92
N THR A 98 -0.03 -15.86 33.00
CA THR A 98 -1.14 -15.25 32.28
C THR A 98 -0.88 -15.30 30.77
N PRO A 99 -1.92 -15.21 29.92
CA PRO A 99 -1.75 -15.22 28.47
C PRO A 99 -0.97 -14.02 27.93
N LEU A 100 -0.85 -12.95 28.72
CA LEU A 100 -0.01 -11.79 28.43
C LEU A 100 1.49 -12.10 28.63
N ASN A 101 1.84 -12.90 29.65
CA ASN A 101 3.22 -13.07 30.11
C ASN A 101 3.83 -14.46 29.86
N THR A 102 3.08 -15.40 29.28
CA THR A 102 3.46 -16.82 29.12
C THR A 102 3.32 -17.29 27.67
N LEU A 103 4.28 -18.11 27.21
CA LEU A 103 4.21 -18.92 25.99
C LEU A 103 4.66 -20.36 26.28
N PHE A 104 4.23 -21.31 25.47
CA PHE A 104 4.54 -22.73 25.61
C PHE A 104 5.46 -23.22 24.50
N LEU A 105 6.54 -23.92 24.86
CA LEU A 105 7.45 -24.58 23.91
C LEU A 105 6.80 -25.87 23.38
N HIS A 106 6.52 -25.95 22.08
CA HIS A 106 5.90 -27.12 21.43
C HIS A 106 6.88 -28.00 20.65
N LEU A 107 8.02 -27.46 20.25
CA LEU A 107 9.11 -28.20 19.65
C LEU A 107 10.43 -27.50 19.95
N PHE A 108 11.45 -28.28 20.31
CA PHE A 108 12.85 -27.88 20.21
C PHE A 108 13.64 -29.01 19.53
N VAL A 109 14.50 -28.65 18.57
CA VAL A 109 15.44 -29.57 17.92
C VAL A 109 16.76 -28.86 17.63
N ALA A 110 17.88 -29.57 17.75
CA ALA A 110 19.21 -29.03 17.50
C ALA A 110 20.23 -30.09 17.08
N GLN A 111 21.30 -29.66 16.42
CA GLN A 111 22.51 -30.47 16.27
C GLN A 111 23.12 -30.76 17.64
N SER A 112 23.35 -32.04 17.96
CA SER A 112 23.72 -32.51 19.31
C SER A 112 25.00 -31.89 19.88
N SER A 113 25.93 -31.47 19.02
CA SER A 113 27.16 -30.75 19.41
C SER A 113 26.89 -29.32 19.90
N PHE A 114 25.83 -28.66 19.46
CA PHE A 114 25.53 -27.25 19.76
C PHE A 114 24.27 -27.05 20.63
N SER A 115 23.47 -28.10 20.86
CA SER A 115 22.14 -28.03 21.48
C SER A 115 22.03 -27.07 22.68
N THR A 116 22.87 -27.21 23.71
CA THR A 116 22.82 -26.37 24.93
C THR A 116 23.07 -24.89 24.66
N GLY A 117 24.00 -24.55 23.76
CA GLY A 117 24.28 -23.16 23.39
C GLY A 117 23.16 -22.58 22.53
N SER A 118 22.66 -23.36 21.57
CA SER A 118 21.55 -22.99 20.70
C SER A 118 20.25 -22.75 21.46
N ALA A 119 19.91 -23.61 22.42
CA ALA A 119 18.71 -23.49 23.23
C ALA A 119 18.71 -22.19 24.07
N LYS A 120 19.86 -21.86 24.69
CA LYS A 120 20.03 -20.60 25.44
C LYS A 120 19.90 -19.37 24.54
N GLU A 121 20.46 -19.40 23.34
CA GLU A 121 20.39 -18.27 22.41
C GLU A 121 18.98 -18.07 21.82
N ILE A 122 18.25 -19.16 21.55
CA ILE A 122 16.82 -19.10 21.17
C ILE A 122 16.00 -18.48 22.30
N VAL A 123 16.12 -19.00 23.53
CA VAL A 123 15.37 -18.49 24.70
C VAL A 123 15.67 -17.01 24.97
N ARG A 124 16.96 -16.63 24.92
CA ARG A 124 17.38 -15.22 25.04
C ARG A 124 16.74 -14.35 23.95
N THR A 125 16.69 -14.84 22.71
CA THR A 125 16.05 -14.12 21.59
C THR A 125 14.55 -13.99 21.76
N VAL A 126 13.84 -15.04 22.19
CA VAL A 126 12.39 -15.03 22.42
C VAL A 126 12.02 -14.01 23.51
N PHE A 127 12.72 -14.02 24.65
CA PHE A 127 12.55 -13.00 25.70
C PHE A 127 12.98 -11.58 25.27
N SER A 128 13.86 -11.44 24.27
CA SER A 128 14.23 -10.14 23.70
C SER A 128 13.19 -9.62 22.69
N ALA A 129 12.45 -10.51 22.03
CA ALA A 129 11.50 -10.18 20.96
C ALA A 129 10.07 -9.87 21.47
N ILE A 130 9.74 -10.23 22.71
CA ILE A 130 8.45 -9.96 23.35
C ILE A 130 8.69 -9.30 24.70
N THR A 131 8.20 -8.07 24.89
CA THR A 131 8.44 -7.23 26.07
C THR A 131 7.67 -7.71 27.31
N GLU A 132 6.51 -8.32 27.12
CA GLU A 132 5.58 -8.72 28.20
C GLU A 132 5.86 -10.12 28.75
N LEU A 133 6.59 -10.95 27.97
CA LEU A 133 6.86 -12.36 28.24
C LEU A 133 7.81 -12.53 29.44
N GLU A 134 7.31 -13.01 30.58
CA GLU A 134 8.10 -13.31 31.78
C GLU A 134 8.44 -14.80 31.90
N TYR A 135 7.65 -15.67 31.25
CA TYR A 135 7.73 -17.12 31.37
C TYR A 135 7.66 -17.83 30.02
N ILE A 136 8.51 -18.83 29.82
CA ILE A 136 8.33 -19.87 28.80
C ILE A 136 8.08 -21.18 29.53
N CYS A 137 6.97 -21.84 29.23
CA CYS A 137 6.56 -23.09 29.87
C CYS A 137 6.75 -24.29 28.93
N LEU A 138 7.01 -25.46 29.49
CA LEU A 138 6.99 -26.74 28.80
C LEU A 138 6.05 -27.66 29.58
N VAL A 139 4.88 -27.95 29.03
CA VAL A 139 3.85 -28.78 29.66
C VAL A 139 3.49 -29.89 28.69
N THR A 140 3.77 -31.15 29.07
CA THR A 140 3.73 -32.30 28.16
C THR A 140 3.11 -33.55 28.83
N PRO A 141 2.27 -34.33 28.12
CA PRO A 141 1.80 -35.63 28.60
C PRO A 141 2.90 -36.71 28.52
N TYR A 142 3.99 -36.46 27.79
CA TYR A 142 5.01 -37.46 27.49
C TYR A 142 6.08 -37.49 28.59
N SER A 143 5.93 -38.44 29.52
CA SER A 143 6.74 -38.57 30.74
C SER A 143 8.14 -39.15 30.50
N SER A 144 9.01 -38.35 29.86
CA SER A 144 10.43 -38.66 29.64
C SER A 144 11.37 -37.63 30.27
N CYS A 145 12.66 -37.98 30.37
CA CYS A 145 13.69 -37.04 30.80
C CYS A 145 14.01 -36.05 29.68
N LEU A 146 13.97 -34.75 29.99
CA LEU A 146 14.39 -33.68 29.08
C LEU A 146 15.86 -33.87 28.65
N GLU A 147 16.21 -33.43 27.43
CA GLU A 147 17.60 -33.44 26.99
C GLU A 147 18.46 -32.44 27.80
N PRO A 148 19.79 -32.65 27.90
CA PRO A 148 20.66 -31.80 28.74
C PRO A 148 20.61 -30.29 28.41
N ALA A 149 20.27 -29.93 27.17
CA ALA A 149 20.07 -28.53 26.78
C ALA A 149 18.84 -27.90 27.45
N LEU A 150 17.72 -28.64 27.53
CA LEU A 150 16.48 -28.20 28.16
C LEU A 150 16.56 -28.28 29.69
N VAL A 151 17.22 -29.31 30.25
CA VAL A 151 17.50 -29.39 31.71
C VAL A 151 18.30 -28.19 32.21
N GLY A 152 19.20 -27.63 31.40
CA GLY A 152 19.97 -26.42 31.72
C GLY A 152 19.23 -25.09 31.51
N ILE A 153 17.90 -25.13 31.34
CA ILE A 153 17.04 -23.98 30.98
C ILE A 153 15.67 -24.01 31.71
N PHE A 154 15.12 -25.20 31.93
CA PHE A 154 13.77 -25.41 32.47
C PHE A 154 13.80 -26.03 33.87
N GLU A 155 13.18 -25.35 34.83
CA GLU A 155 13.00 -25.78 36.21
C GLU A 155 11.65 -26.51 36.36
N PRO A 156 11.57 -27.65 37.08
CA PRO A 156 10.32 -28.41 37.21
C PRO A 156 9.31 -27.67 38.10
N MET A 157 8.06 -27.58 37.63
CA MET A 157 6.95 -27.04 38.45
C MET A 157 6.52 -28.08 39.50
N PRO A 158 6.34 -27.71 40.78
CA PRO A 158 5.82 -28.62 41.79
C PRO A 158 4.33 -28.90 41.53
N CYS A 159 3.97 -30.18 41.40
CA CYS A 159 2.57 -30.59 41.27
C CYS A 159 1.86 -30.53 42.64
N VAL A 160 0.73 -29.84 42.69
CA VAL A 160 -0.05 -29.53 43.90
C VAL A 160 -1.16 -30.57 44.16
N LYS A 161 -1.52 -31.39 43.15
CA LYS A 161 -2.54 -32.45 43.26
C LYS A 161 -2.08 -33.73 42.59
N GLU A 162 -2.08 -34.83 43.34
CA GLU A 162 -1.85 -36.17 42.79
C GLU A 162 -2.99 -36.56 41.83
N GLY A 163 -2.65 -36.94 40.60
CA GLY A 163 -3.61 -37.45 39.61
C GLY A 163 -3.34 -37.05 38.15
N VAL A 164 -2.66 -35.92 37.91
CA VAL A 164 -2.40 -35.45 36.53
C VAL A 164 -1.21 -36.19 35.91
N GLN A 165 -1.42 -36.83 34.75
CA GLN A 165 -0.37 -37.51 33.99
C GLN A 165 0.33 -36.55 32.99
N CYS A 166 0.94 -35.48 33.51
CA CYS A 166 1.77 -34.58 32.71
C CYS A 166 2.98 -34.08 33.50
N ALA A 167 4.06 -33.74 32.79
CA ALA A 167 5.21 -33.03 33.35
C ALA A 167 5.14 -31.56 32.93
N ALA A 168 5.38 -30.66 33.89
CA ALA A 168 5.36 -29.22 33.68
C ALA A 168 6.67 -28.59 34.16
N PHE A 169 7.24 -27.70 33.35
CA PHE A 169 8.49 -27.00 33.62
C PHE A 169 8.38 -25.52 33.22
N VAL A 170 9.16 -24.66 33.87
CA VAL A 170 9.20 -23.22 33.65
C VAL A 170 10.62 -22.74 33.33
N CYS A 171 10.73 -21.79 32.43
CA CYS A 171 11.93 -21.02 32.14
C CYS A 171 11.62 -19.54 32.38
N HIS A 172 12.46 -18.87 33.19
CA HIS A 172 12.22 -17.50 33.65
C HIS A 172 13.00 -16.45 32.85
N ARG A 173 12.33 -15.35 32.46
CA ARG A 173 12.95 -14.21 31.75
C ARG A 173 14.22 -13.70 32.44
N HIS A 174 14.19 -13.60 33.77
CA HIS A 174 15.30 -13.01 34.54
C HIS A 174 16.62 -13.81 34.46
N ASN A 175 16.58 -15.10 34.12
CA ASN A 175 17.78 -15.94 33.93
C ASN A 175 18.53 -15.66 32.60
N TYR A 176 17.91 -14.95 31.65
CA TYR A 176 18.45 -14.68 30.29
C TYR A 176 18.42 -13.20 29.89
N CYS A 177 17.52 -12.44 30.48
CA CYS A 177 17.27 -11.03 30.21
C CYS A 177 16.94 -10.36 31.57
N PRO A 178 17.95 -10.19 32.46
CA PRO A 178 17.76 -9.73 33.83
C PRO A 178 17.12 -8.33 33.88
N ARG A 179 16.49 -8.02 35.01
CA ARG A 179 15.88 -6.71 35.24
C ARG A 179 16.96 -5.72 35.68
N LEU A 180 17.04 -4.59 34.98
CA LEU A 180 17.97 -3.52 35.35
C LEU A 180 17.44 -2.78 36.58
N HIS A 181 18.35 -2.39 37.48
CA HIS A 181 17.99 -1.47 38.55
C HIS A 181 17.98 -0.04 37.99
N VAL A 182 16.94 0.74 38.29
CA VAL A 182 16.82 2.13 37.83
C VAL A 182 16.79 3.06 39.04
N ARG A 183 17.68 4.05 39.03
CA ARG A 183 17.89 5.02 40.12
C ARG A 183 18.14 6.43 39.58
N ARG A 184 18.18 7.42 40.48
CA ARG A 184 18.60 8.79 40.16
C ARG A 184 20.09 8.81 39.75
N ALA A 185 20.41 9.63 38.77
CA ALA A 185 21.78 9.87 38.34
C ALA A 185 22.59 10.65 39.39
N ARG A 186 23.89 10.37 39.44
CA ARG A 186 24.91 11.00 40.27
C ARG A 186 26.01 11.55 39.37
N VAL A 187 26.79 12.51 39.87
CA VAL A 187 27.95 13.05 39.14
C VAL A 187 28.98 11.94 38.82
N GLU A 188 29.08 10.92 39.69
CA GLU A 188 29.85 9.68 39.48
C GLU A 188 29.51 8.96 38.16
N ASP A 189 28.25 9.02 37.69
CA ASP A 189 27.83 8.32 36.48
C ASP A 189 28.34 9.00 35.19
N HIS A 190 28.91 10.21 35.27
CA HIS A 190 29.30 11.02 34.11
C HIS A 190 30.24 10.29 33.12
N ASP A 191 31.22 9.55 33.64
CA ASP A 191 32.23 8.85 32.83
C ASP A 191 31.59 7.69 32.04
N ASP A 192 30.77 6.86 32.70
CA ASP A 192 29.99 5.78 32.07
C ASP A 192 29.06 6.32 30.98
N LEU A 193 28.31 7.37 31.29
CA LEU A 193 27.34 7.96 30.36
C LEU A 193 28.00 8.63 29.16
N THR A 194 29.21 9.18 29.33
CA THR A 194 29.99 9.76 28.22
C THR A 194 30.38 8.68 27.18
N VAL A 195 30.56 7.43 27.60
CA VAL A 195 30.81 6.28 26.70
C VAL A 195 29.53 5.83 25.97
N LEU A 196 28.34 6.06 26.53
CA LEU A 196 27.05 5.67 25.94
C LEU A 196 26.53 6.64 24.85
N LEU A 197 26.93 7.92 24.87
CA LEU A 197 26.45 8.95 23.92
C LEU A 197 27.54 9.50 22.96
N PRO A 198 28.45 8.71 22.35
CA PRO A 198 29.64 9.24 21.67
C PRO A 198 29.37 10.11 20.42
N GLU A 199 28.20 9.98 19.79
CA GLU A 199 27.76 10.84 18.67
C GLU A 199 26.84 11.97 19.15
N GLN A 200 25.85 11.66 20.00
CA GLN A 200 24.93 12.66 20.54
C GLN A 200 25.67 13.70 21.41
N THR A 201 26.62 13.28 22.25
CA THR A 201 27.46 14.20 23.04
C THR A 201 28.35 15.07 22.16
N LYS A 202 28.76 14.65 20.96
CA LYS A 202 29.48 15.54 20.03
C LYS A 202 28.58 16.68 19.51
N ALA A 203 27.36 16.35 19.07
CA ALA A 203 26.40 17.35 18.59
C ALA A 203 25.90 18.27 19.73
N LEU A 204 25.61 17.69 20.90
CA LEU A 204 25.13 18.42 22.08
C LEU A 204 26.24 19.25 22.72
N ALA A 205 27.48 18.77 22.85
CA ALA A 205 28.59 19.57 23.37
C ALA A 205 28.98 20.73 22.43
N GLY A 206 28.83 20.56 21.12
CA GLY A 206 28.94 21.67 20.16
C GLY A 206 27.83 22.73 20.31
N SER A 207 26.71 22.39 20.94
CA SER A 207 25.54 23.26 21.10
C SER A 207 25.38 23.85 22.51
N TYR A 208 25.81 23.13 23.54
CA TYR A 208 25.59 23.40 24.97
C TYR A 208 26.89 23.34 25.81
N GLY A 209 28.04 23.06 25.21
CA GLY A 209 29.34 23.01 25.90
C GLY A 209 29.74 21.61 26.40
N PRO A 210 31.04 21.40 26.67
CA PRO A 210 31.58 20.06 26.99
C PRO A 210 31.09 19.48 28.32
N TYR A 211 30.59 20.31 29.23
CA TYR A 211 30.11 19.91 30.57
C TYR A 211 28.60 19.69 30.65
N PHE A 212 27.86 19.86 29.54
CA PHE A 212 26.39 19.75 29.47
C PHE A 212 25.81 18.55 30.24
N LEU A 213 26.43 17.37 30.14
CA LEU A 213 25.92 16.17 30.81
C LEU A 213 26.08 16.20 32.33
N ALA A 214 27.16 16.83 32.84
CA ALA A 214 27.34 17.06 34.27
C ALA A 214 26.38 18.15 34.77
N GLU A 215 26.25 19.27 34.05
CA GLU A 215 25.29 20.34 34.35
C GLU A 215 23.85 19.80 34.44
N LEU A 216 23.46 18.90 33.54
CA LEU A 216 22.13 18.26 33.52
C LEU A 216 21.90 17.31 34.71
N ILE A 217 22.95 16.66 35.22
CA ILE A 217 22.89 15.79 36.41
C ILE A 217 22.87 16.62 37.70
N GLU A 218 23.57 17.76 37.73
CA GLU A 218 23.55 18.69 38.87
C GLU A 218 22.24 19.48 38.97
N ALA A 219 21.68 19.91 37.83
CA ALA A 219 20.45 20.71 37.75
C ALA A 219 19.14 19.92 37.94
N GLN A 220 19.16 18.79 38.65
CA GLN A 220 17.98 17.96 38.91
C GLN A 220 17.14 18.51 40.08
N ASP A 221 15.96 19.07 39.77
CA ASP A 221 15.05 19.75 40.70
C ASP A 221 13.74 18.94 40.93
N GLU A 222 12.60 19.61 41.21
CA GLU A 222 11.28 18.97 41.35
C GLU A 222 10.64 18.62 39.99
N MET A 223 10.98 19.37 38.94
CA MET A 223 10.43 19.29 37.60
C MET A 223 11.35 18.56 36.62
N ASN A 224 12.66 18.55 36.85
CA ASN A 224 13.69 18.00 35.96
C ASN A 224 14.45 16.88 36.68
N HIS A 225 14.37 15.64 36.17
CA HIS A 225 15.00 14.48 36.79
C HIS A 225 15.80 13.67 35.78
N VAL A 226 16.90 13.07 36.23
CA VAL A 226 17.73 12.18 35.43
C VAL A 226 17.78 10.81 36.08
N ALA A 227 17.34 9.80 35.34
CA ALA A 227 17.42 8.40 35.73
C ALA A 227 18.56 7.70 34.99
N VAL A 228 19.24 6.77 35.66
CA VAL A 228 20.15 5.81 35.05
C VAL A 228 19.70 4.38 35.34
N CYS A 229 19.95 3.47 34.42
CA CYS A 229 19.82 2.04 34.65
C CYS A 229 21.20 1.40 34.79
N GLU A 230 21.41 0.62 35.84
CA GLU A 230 22.70 0.01 36.16
C GLU A 230 22.70 -1.52 35.99
N ASN A 231 23.85 -2.05 35.57
CA ASN A 231 24.17 -3.47 35.52
C ASN A 231 25.53 -3.68 36.21
N GLU A 232 25.56 -4.50 37.26
CA GLU A 232 26.79 -4.82 38.03
C GLU A 232 27.54 -3.60 38.59
N GLY A 233 26.83 -2.47 38.77
CA GLY A 233 27.36 -1.20 39.30
C GLY A 233 27.75 -0.16 38.26
N THR A 234 27.79 -0.53 36.97
CA THR A 234 28.05 0.38 35.83
C THR A 234 26.73 0.91 35.27
N ALA A 235 26.65 2.20 34.93
CA ALA A 235 25.50 2.78 34.24
C ALA A 235 25.49 2.33 32.77
N VAL A 236 24.44 1.61 32.35
CA VAL A 236 24.29 1.06 30.98
C VAL A 236 23.19 1.75 30.17
N GLY A 237 22.54 2.76 30.75
CA GLY A 237 21.55 3.59 30.07
C GLY A 237 21.08 4.75 30.94
N PHE A 238 20.43 5.72 30.31
CA PHE A 238 20.11 7.04 30.84
C PHE A 238 18.81 7.59 30.24
N MET A 239 18.03 8.29 31.06
CA MET A 239 16.80 8.97 30.65
C MET A 239 16.67 10.30 31.41
N SER A 240 16.61 11.41 30.68
CA SER A 240 16.31 12.74 31.22
C SER A 240 14.83 13.04 31.00
N VAL A 241 14.09 13.37 32.06
CA VAL A 241 12.66 13.70 32.01
C VAL A 241 12.39 15.08 32.59
N SER A 242 11.42 15.79 32.02
CA SER A 242 10.99 17.10 32.49
C SER A 242 9.47 17.24 32.55
N GLY A 243 9.01 17.88 33.61
CA GLY A 243 7.63 18.31 33.81
C GLY A 243 7.28 19.61 33.09
N ASP A 244 8.21 20.27 32.40
CA ASP A 244 7.88 21.35 31.46
C ASP A 244 7.49 20.77 30.10
N VAL A 245 6.29 21.12 29.62
CA VAL A 245 5.69 20.61 28.39
C VAL A 245 4.83 21.72 27.77
N ASN A 246 5.20 22.17 26.57
CA ASN A 246 4.39 23.10 25.79
C ASN A 246 3.17 22.37 25.18
N LEU A 247 2.11 22.20 25.97
CA LEU A 247 0.88 21.54 25.54
C LEU A 247 0.16 22.29 24.41
N GLU A 248 0.19 23.63 24.39
CA GLU A 248 -0.44 24.43 23.33
C GLU A 248 0.09 24.04 21.94
N LEU A 249 1.42 23.95 21.79
CA LEU A 249 2.07 23.53 20.55
C LEU A 249 1.70 22.09 20.17
N LEU A 250 1.64 21.18 21.15
CA LEU A 250 1.30 19.78 20.89
C LEU A 250 -0.17 19.60 20.48
N ILE A 251 -1.09 20.31 21.12
CA ILE A 251 -2.52 20.33 20.77
C ILE A 251 -2.74 20.94 19.37
N GLN A 252 -1.97 21.97 19.00
CA GLN A 252 -2.01 22.55 17.64
C GLN A 252 -1.43 21.62 16.56
N CYS A 253 -0.58 20.65 16.93
CA CYS A 253 0.18 19.83 15.98
C CYS A 253 -0.20 18.34 15.93
N PHE A 254 -0.96 17.81 16.90
CA PHE A 254 -1.33 16.40 17.01
C PHE A 254 -2.77 16.20 17.49
N GLU A 255 -3.39 15.10 17.06
CA GLU A 255 -4.76 14.72 17.41
C GLU A 255 -4.84 14.19 18.85
N LEU A 256 -4.78 15.10 19.82
CA LEU A 256 -4.77 14.79 21.27
C LEU A 256 -6.15 14.69 21.92
N GLY A 257 -7.24 14.90 21.17
CA GLY A 257 -8.62 14.76 21.65
C GLY A 257 -8.93 13.44 22.36
N PRO A 258 -8.46 12.26 21.87
CA PRO A 258 -8.65 10.97 22.55
C PRO A 258 -7.94 10.84 23.91
N PHE A 259 -7.08 11.79 24.28
CA PHE A 259 -6.35 11.86 25.55
C PHE A 259 -6.67 13.14 26.32
N ASN A 260 -7.83 13.75 26.05
CA ASN A 260 -8.28 15.01 26.64
C ASN A 260 -7.24 16.15 26.58
N GLY A 261 -6.50 16.26 25.46
CA GLY A 261 -5.45 17.27 25.29
C GLY A 261 -4.21 17.09 26.17
N LEU A 262 -4.09 15.95 26.88
CA LEU A 262 -3.10 15.71 27.96
C LEU A 262 -3.27 16.63 29.18
N LEU A 263 -4.48 17.16 29.40
CA LEU A 263 -4.86 17.98 30.55
C LEU A 263 -5.61 17.15 31.61
N LYS A 264 -5.53 17.55 32.89
CA LYS A 264 -6.37 16.93 33.93
C LYS A 264 -7.84 17.29 33.74
N GLU A 265 -8.72 16.29 33.88
CA GLU A 265 -10.17 16.52 33.96
C GLU A 265 -10.52 17.22 35.29
N ASN A 266 -11.44 18.18 35.23
CA ASN A 266 -11.93 18.86 36.44
C ASN A 266 -12.95 17.97 37.16
N PRO A 267 -12.82 17.74 38.49
CA PRO A 267 -13.71 16.84 39.23
C PRO A 267 -15.17 17.34 39.35
N VAL A 268 -15.48 18.55 38.86
CA VAL A 268 -16.83 19.11 38.82
C VAL A 268 -17.68 18.46 37.72
N ASP A 269 -17.07 18.12 36.58
CA ASP A 269 -17.75 17.60 35.39
C ASP A 269 -18.28 16.16 35.58
N GLN A 270 -17.90 15.48 36.67
CA GLN A 270 -18.41 14.16 37.04
C GLN A 270 -19.77 14.20 37.75
N THR A 271 -20.35 15.38 38.00
CA THR A 271 -21.62 15.52 38.74
C THR A 271 -22.80 16.04 37.92
N VAL A 272 -22.60 16.27 36.62
CA VAL A 272 -23.66 16.72 35.71
C VAL A 272 -24.25 15.50 34.99
N ASP A 273 -25.52 15.21 35.28
CA ASP A 273 -26.35 14.26 34.53
C ASP A 273 -26.38 14.66 33.04
N PRO A 274 -26.01 13.80 32.07
CA PRO A 274 -25.80 14.18 30.66
C PRO A 274 -27.09 14.46 29.86
N GLY A 275 -28.06 15.12 30.50
CA GLY A 275 -29.38 15.47 29.98
C GLY A 275 -29.63 16.98 29.80
N GLN A 276 -28.59 17.81 29.68
CA GLN A 276 -28.73 19.23 29.31
C GLN A 276 -27.44 19.85 28.75
N THR A 277 -27.31 19.88 27.43
CA THR A 277 -26.59 20.94 26.70
C THR A 277 -27.60 21.85 26.00
N PRO A 278 -27.28 23.13 25.76
CA PRO A 278 -28.10 24.00 24.91
C PRO A 278 -28.24 23.41 23.50
N MET A 279 -29.38 23.65 22.85
CA MET A 279 -29.56 23.30 21.44
C MET A 279 -28.80 24.29 20.55
N ASP A 280 -27.63 23.90 20.06
CA ASP A 280 -27.22 24.31 18.71
C ASP A 280 -27.91 23.37 17.70
N THR A 281 -28.75 23.93 16.84
CA THR A 281 -29.58 23.17 15.91
C THR A 281 -28.76 22.59 14.75
N PRO A 282 -28.95 21.29 14.39
CA PRO A 282 -28.32 20.72 13.20
C PRO A 282 -28.99 21.25 11.92
N THR A 283 -28.19 21.62 10.93
CA THR A 283 -28.63 21.90 9.55
C THR A 283 -28.10 20.84 8.58
N GLU A 284 -28.88 19.78 8.46
CA GLU A 284 -28.93 18.72 7.44
C GLU A 284 -30.35 18.76 6.82
N GLU A 285 -30.69 18.25 5.62
CA GLU A 285 -30.17 18.42 4.24
C GLU A 285 -31.40 18.95 3.41
N ASP A 286 -31.46 19.29 2.11
CA ASP A 286 -30.56 19.24 0.94
C ASP A 286 -31.10 20.21 -0.18
N THR A 287 -30.36 20.35 -1.29
CA THR A 287 -30.79 20.61 -2.71
C THR A 287 -31.54 21.88 -3.20
N GLU A 288 -31.30 22.15 -4.49
CA GLU A 288 -32.14 22.79 -5.54
C GLU A 288 -32.34 24.34 -5.71
N ALA A 289 -32.02 24.76 -6.95
CA ALA A 289 -32.74 25.69 -7.84
C ALA A 289 -33.00 27.20 -7.53
N ALA A 290 -32.18 28.04 -8.17
CA ALA A 290 -32.57 29.05 -9.18
C ALA A 290 -33.27 30.41 -8.84
N GLU A 291 -33.03 31.37 -9.75
CA GLU A 291 -33.74 32.63 -10.08
C GLU A 291 -34.00 33.76 -9.03
N SER A 292 -33.03 34.68 -8.98
CA SER A 292 -33.20 36.16 -9.12
C SER A 292 -34.21 36.95 -8.26
N GLN A 293 -33.73 38.04 -7.63
CA GLN A 293 -33.93 39.43 -8.11
C GLN A 293 -33.18 40.49 -7.28
N ASN A 294 -33.15 41.73 -7.78
CA ASN A 294 -32.39 42.86 -7.23
C ASN A 294 -32.88 43.35 -5.86
N HIS A 295 -31.97 43.89 -5.03
CA HIS A 295 -32.09 45.31 -4.64
C HIS A 295 -30.77 45.95 -4.17
N LEU A 296 -30.58 47.24 -4.47
CA LEU A 296 -29.48 48.07 -3.95
C LEU A 296 -29.94 48.92 -2.76
N ILE A 297 -29.10 49.02 -1.71
CA ILE A 297 -28.71 50.22 -0.93
C ILE A 297 -27.32 49.87 -0.32
N ASN A 298 -26.17 50.52 -0.51
CA ASN A 298 -25.72 51.88 -0.84
C ASN A 298 -25.30 52.78 0.35
N SER A 299 -24.03 52.67 0.74
CA SER A 299 -23.16 53.70 1.35
C SER A 299 -21.71 53.19 1.22
N GLU A 300 -20.75 53.84 0.55
CA GLU A 300 -20.19 55.19 0.67
C GLU A 300 -19.50 55.51 2.02
N SER A 301 -18.26 56.03 2.07
CA SER A 301 -17.19 56.13 1.04
C SER A 301 -15.84 56.58 1.66
N LYS A 302 -14.71 56.36 0.93
CA LYS A 302 -13.44 57.15 0.96
C LYS A 302 -12.60 57.14 2.28
N GLU A 303 -11.31 57.53 2.34
CA GLU A 303 -10.28 57.96 1.36
C GLU A 303 -8.88 57.52 1.90
N VAL A 304 -8.02 56.84 1.12
CA VAL A 304 -6.84 57.34 0.34
C VAL A 304 -5.51 57.58 1.10
N PHE A 305 -4.45 56.99 0.52
CA PHE A 305 -2.99 57.20 0.64
C PHE A 305 -2.45 58.52 1.24
N GLN A 306 -1.27 58.44 1.90
CA GLN A 306 0.03 58.84 1.30
C GLN A 306 1.28 58.45 2.12
N ARG A 307 2.45 58.40 1.44
CA ARG A 307 3.80 58.37 2.03
C ARG A 307 4.41 59.78 2.00
N PRO A 308 5.47 60.03 2.78
CA PRO A 308 6.57 60.89 2.34
C PRO A 308 7.94 60.16 2.35
N ASP A 309 8.90 60.67 1.56
CA ASP A 309 10.26 60.15 1.40
C ASP A 309 11.33 61.09 2.01
N ALA A 310 12.59 60.61 1.98
CA ALA A 310 13.84 61.37 1.70
C ALA A 310 14.85 61.74 2.83
N ASP A 311 16.07 61.24 2.59
CA ASP A 311 17.37 61.97 2.52
C ASP A 311 18.46 61.89 3.62
N ARG A 312 19.55 61.19 3.22
CA ARG A 312 20.99 61.54 3.30
C ARG A 312 21.80 61.58 4.62
N ALA A 313 22.81 60.71 4.66
CA ALA A 313 24.22 61.06 4.91
C ALA A 313 25.18 60.00 4.29
N GLU A 314 26.45 60.34 4.02
CA GLU A 314 27.42 59.47 3.31
C GLU A 314 28.63 59.05 4.17
N LYS A 315 29.16 57.81 3.97
CA LYS A 315 30.53 57.51 3.47
C LYS A 315 30.88 56.01 3.53
N GLY A 316 31.87 55.58 2.72
CA GLY A 316 32.29 54.18 2.50
C GLY A 316 33.22 53.59 3.60
N SER A 317 33.97 52.50 3.34
CA SER A 317 34.29 51.84 2.06
C SER A 317 34.73 50.37 2.23
N GLU A 318 34.72 49.62 1.11
CA GLU A 318 35.43 48.35 0.83
C GLU A 318 35.25 47.06 1.68
N ARG A 319 34.70 46.03 1.00
CA ARG A 319 35.16 44.62 0.93
C ARG A 319 35.51 43.84 2.21
N SER A 320 34.66 42.85 2.52
CA SER A 320 35.11 41.50 2.89
C SER A 320 34.15 40.44 2.34
N ARG A 321 34.58 39.16 2.30
CA ARG A 321 33.73 38.01 1.96
C ARG A 321 32.94 37.59 3.20
N ALA A 322 31.68 37.20 3.01
CA ALA A 322 30.92 36.44 4.01
C ALA A 322 30.30 35.21 3.35
N SER A 323 30.48 34.04 3.96
CA SER A 323 29.75 32.81 3.66
C SER A 323 28.38 32.87 4.34
N CYS A 324 27.32 32.42 3.66
CA CYS A 324 26.06 32.13 4.32
C CYS A 324 26.14 30.74 4.95
N ASP A 325 26.24 30.68 6.28
CA ASP A 325 26.10 29.41 7.01
C ASP A 325 24.66 28.89 6.95
N MET A 326 24.53 27.57 6.86
CA MET A 326 23.26 26.87 7.01
C MET A 326 22.91 26.78 8.51
N SER A 327 21.90 27.52 8.96
CA SER A 327 21.45 27.45 10.35
C SER A 327 20.58 26.21 10.59
N GLU A 328 21.15 25.15 11.16
CA GLU A 328 20.39 24.01 11.67
C GLU A 328 19.44 24.44 12.81
N ALA A 329 18.28 23.79 12.91
CA ALA A 329 17.23 24.18 13.85
C ALA A 329 17.59 23.78 15.29
N LYS A 330 17.91 24.78 16.13
CA LYS A 330 18.14 24.59 17.57
C LYS A 330 16.82 24.35 18.34
N PRO A 331 16.82 23.54 19.41
CA PRO A 331 15.73 23.54 20.38
C PRO A 331 15.54 24.92 21.02
N ILE A 332 14.29 25.38 21.11
CA ILE A 332 13.97 26.68 21.69
C ILE A 332 13.99 26.56 23.23
N ARG A 333 15.06 27.01 23.88
CA ARG A 333 15.03 27.33 25.32
C ARG A 333 14.42 28.72 25.51
N ALA A 334 13.41 28.83 26.36
CA ALA A 334 12.87 30.11 26.78
C ALA A 334 13.91 30.87 27.63
N GLY A 335 14.32 32.06 27.18
CA GLY A 335 15.18 32.95 27.95
C GLY A 335 14.35 33.87 28.83
N THR A 336 14.49 33.76 30.15
CA THR A 336 13.82 34.64 31.11
C THR A 336 14.29 36.09 30.98
N LYS A 337 13.33 37.00 30.87
CA LYS A 337 13.52 38.44 31.11
C LYS A 337 12.27 39.00 31.79
N ASP A 338 12.49 39.83 32.79
CA ASP A 338 11.43 40.39 33.62
C ASP A 338 10.53 41.37 32.85
N CYS A 339 9.22 41.18 33.00
CA CYS A 339 8.21 42.19 32.71
C CYS A 339 7.07 42.05 33.72
N ALA A 340 7.05 42.95 34.71
CA ALA A 340 6.05 42.94 35.77
C ALA A 340 4.79 43.73 35.36
N GLY A 341 3.63 43.09 35.51
CA GLY A 341 2.37 43.79 35.78
C GLY A 341 1.41 44.03 34.61
N SER A 342 0.43 43.14 34.45
CA SER A 342 -0.98 43.56 34.50
C SER A 342 -1.87 42.36 34.87
N SER A 343 -2.76 42.51 35.85
CA SER A 343 -3.65 41.46 36.33
C SER A 343 -5.11 41.75 35.97
N MET A 344 -5.71 40.91 35.12
CA MET A 344 -7.16 40.83 34.87
C MET A 344 -7.48 39.43 34.33
N GLY A 345 -8.58 38.82 34.80
CA GLY A 345 -9.08 37.52 34.28
C GLY A 345 -8.38 36.29 34.85
N SER A 346 -8.89 35.76 35.98
CA SER A 346 -8.44 34.49 36.54
C SER A 346 -9.32 33.32 36.08
N GLU A 347 -9.11 32.86 34.85
CA GLU A 347 -9.52 31.50 34.47
C GLU A 347 -8.57 30.51 35.16
N GLN A 348 -9.11 29.40 35.68
CA GLN A 348 -8.27 28.39 36.32
C GLN A 348 -7.54 27.58 35.25
N ALA A 349 -6.27 27.91 35.02
CA ALA A 349 -5.41 27.20 34.08
C ALA A 349 -5.38 25.69 34.41
N GLN A 350 -5.89 24.87 33.49
CA GLN A 350 -5.93 23.41 33.64
C GLN A 350 -4.50 22.87 33.72
N SER A 351 -4.23 22.06 34.75
CA SER A 351 -2.89 21.53 34.99
C SER A 351 -2.52 20.46 33.97
N SER A 352 -1.27 20.52 33.48
CA SER A 352 -0.71 19.52 32.58
C SER A 352 -0.68 18.15 33.25
N ASN A 353 -1.23 17.13 32.58
CA ASN A 353 -1.18 15.74 33.03
C ASN A 353 -0.04 14.95 32.37
N ALA A 354 0.88 15.61 31.66
CA ALA A 354 1.99 14.98 30.94
C ALA A 354 3.37 15.47 31.39
N PHE A 355 4.37 14.58 31.39
CA PHE A 355 5.80 14.91 31.43
C PHE A 355 6.51 14.37 30.19
N CYS A 356 7.60 15.00 29.76
CA CYS A 356 8.34 14.61 28.56
C CYS A 356 9.67 13.90 28.88
N ILE A 357 10.06 12.94 28.05
CA ILE A 357 11.43 12.45 27.93
C ILE A 357 12.17 13.41 26.99
N GLN A 358 13.17 14.11 27.51
CA GLN A 358 13.99 15.06 26.75
C GLN A 358 15.17 14.39 26.06
N LEU A 359 15.80 13.42 26.72
CA LEU A 359 16.94 12.64 26.21
C LEU A 359 16.82 11.20 26.69
N PHE A 360 17.21 10.25 25.84
CA PHE A 360 17.23 8.82 26.14
C PHE A 360 18.39 8.15 25.40
N ALA A 361 19.16 7.32 26.11
CA ALA A 361 20.22 6.50 25.55
C ALA A 361 20.37 5.21 26.37
N ILE A 362 20.72 4.10 25.71
CA ILE A 362 20.95 2.80 26.35
C ILE A 362 21.93 1.99 25.50
N ASP A 363 22.77 1.17 26.13
CA ASP A 363 23.63 0.22 25.42
C ASP A 363 22.75 -0.79 24.65
N LYS A 364 23.11 -1.06 23.38
CA LYS A 364 22.39 -1.96 22.47
C LYS A 364 22.21 -3.39 23.01
N ARG A 365 23.07 -3.84 23.94
CA ARG A 365 22.94 -5.12 24.65
C ARG A 365 21.74 -5.16 25.60
N PHE A 366 21.31 -3.99 26.07
CA PHE A 366 20.29 -3.80 27.11
C PHE A 366 19.04 -3.06 26.60
N GLU A 367 19.00 -2.70 25.32
CA GLU A 367 17.95 -1.88 24.69
C GLU A 367 16.51 -2.42 24.91
N VAL A 368 16.36 -3.75 24.96
CA VAL A 368 15.09 -4.47 25.26
C VAL A 368 14.65 -4.38 26.72
N ARG A 369 15.48 -3.85 27.63
CA ARG A 369 15.13 -3.52 29.03
C ARG A 369 14.77 -2.04 29.21
N SER A 370 14.77 -1.22 28.16
CA SER A 370 14.45 0.22 28.23
C SER A 370 13.12 0.53 28.92
N VAL A 371 12.13 -0.37 28.85
CA VAL A 371 10.85 -0.27 29.57
C VAL A 371 10.98 -0.25 31.10
N ASP A 372 12.09 -0.72 31.68
CA ASP A 372 12.33 -0.67 33.14
C ASP A 372 12.43 0.77 33.69
N PHE A 373 12.72 1.77 32.84
CA PHE A 373 12.69 3.18 33.24
C PHE A 373 11.30 3.68 33.60
N LEU A 374 10.24 3.21 32.91
CA LEU A 374 8.89 3.78 33.02
C LEU A 374 8.33 3.68 34.46
N PRO A 375 8.38 2.52 35.16
CA PRO A 375 7.97 2.44 36.57
C PRO A 375 8.77 3.30 37.55
N TYR A 376 9.96 3.80 37.17
CA TYR A 376 10.74 4.73 37.97
C TYR A 376 10.28 6.18 37.75
N VAL A 377 10.24 6.65 36.49
CA VAL A 377 9.89 8.05 36.19
C VAL A 377 8.43 8.40 36.56
N PHE A 378 7.48 7.46 36.43
CA PHE A 378 6.10 7.64 36.89
C PHE A 378 5.93 7.73 38.43
N ARG A 379 7.00 7.47 39.21
CA ARG A 379 7.03 7.74 40.67
C ARG A 379 7.57 9.13 41.00
N LEU A 380 8.38 9.71 40.11
CA LEU A 380 8.91 11.08 40.26
C LEU A 380 7.81 12.11 40.00
N PHE A 381 6.93 11.80 39.04
CA PHE A 381 5.70 12.56 38.79
C PHE A 381 4.46 11.74 39.20
N PRO A 382 4.13 11.63 40.50
CA PRO A 382 2.93 10.90 40.93
C PRO A 382 1.64 11.56 40.43
N GLU A 383 1.66 12.89 40.26
CA GLU A 383 0.54 13.72 39.82
C GLU A 383 0.31 13.75 38.29
N ARG A 384 1.00 12.93 37.49
CA ARG A 384 0.92 12.98 36.01
C ARG A 384 0.70 11.61 35.39
N ASP A 385 -0.32 11.45 34.58
CA ASP A 385 -0.68 10.14 34.00
C ASP A 385 -0.08 9.87 32.62
N PHE A 386 0.47 10.88 31.96
CA PHE A 386 1.10 10.71 30.64
C PHE A 386 2.61 10.95 30.67
N CYS A 387 3.34 10.07 29.99
CA CYS A 387 4.73 10.22 29.60
C CYS A 387 4.76 10.40 28.07
N ILE A 388 5.44 11.43 27.57
CA ILE A 388 5.57 11.69 26.13
C ILE A 388 7.01 11.75 25.67
N ILE A 389 7.27 11.43 24.41
CA ILE A 389 8.59 11.60 23.78
C ILE A 389 8.42 12.06 22.33
N SER A 390 9.23 13.05 21.92
CA SER A 390 9.26 13.58 20.55
C SER A 390 10.51 13.07 19.82
N VAL A 391 10.33 12.43 18.67
CA VAL A 391 11.40 11.72 17.95
C VAL A 391 11.47 12.17 16.48
N PRO A 392 12.64 12.46 15.89
CA PRO A 392 12.74 12.88 14.49
C PRO A 392 12.14 11.84 13.53
N LYS A 393 11.40 12.29 12.50
CA LYS A 393 10.68 11.43 11.53
C LYS A 393 11.57 10.45 10.73
N LEU A 394 12.88 10.68 10.70
CA LEU A 394 13.86 9.84 10.01
C LEU A 394 14.70 8.95 10.97
N ALA A 395 14.46 9.03 12.28
CA ALA A 395 15.09 8.12 13.23
C ALA A 395 14.37 6.76 13.24
N PRO A 396 15.10 5.62 13.33
CA PRO A 396 14.49 4.31 13.44
C PRO A 396 13.76 4.12 14.78
N GLU A 397 12.70 3.32 14.78
CA GLU A 397 11.89 3.05 15.97
C GLU A 397 12.60 2.06 16.91
N PHE A 398 13.10 2.56 18.04
CA PHE A 398 13.79 1.76 19.07
C PHE A 398 12.80 1.09 20.05
N PRO A 399 13.17 -0.04 20.70
CA PRO A 399 12.27 -0.87 21.52
C PRO A 399 11.37 -0.15 22.53
N LEU A 400 11.85 0.93 23.18
CA LEU A 400 11.01 1.71 24.11
C LEU A 400 9.75 2.25 23.44
N LEU A 401 9.87 2.78 22.22
CA LEU A 401 8.76 3.37 21.45
C LEU A 401 7.70 2.34 21.05
N GLN A 402 8.05 1.05 21.00
CA GLN A 402 7.11 -0.02 20.64
C GLN A 402 6.01 -0.21 21.69
N THR A 403 6.23 0.26 22.92
CA THR A 403 5.21 0.31 23.98
C THR A 403 4.40 1.61 24.01
N PHE A 404 4.85 2.65 23.31
CA PHE A 404 4.17 3.95 23.24
C PHE A 404 3.17 3.97 22.08
N LEU A 405 2.05 4.68 22.26
CA LEU A 405 1.13 5.00 21.19
C LEU A 405 1.63 6.23 20.43
N ARG A 406 1.95 6.07 19.14
CA ARG A 406 2.18 7.21 18.23
C ARG A 406 0.91 8.07 18.14
N ALA A 407 1.03 9.36 18.43
CA ALA A 407 -0.03 10.34 18.19
C ALA A 407 -0.12 10.67 16.69
N VAL A 408 -1.34 10.80 16.18
CA VAL A 408 -1.55 11.19 14.77
C VAL A 408 -1.22 12.69 14.61
N PRO A 409 -0.29 13.08 13.73
CA PRO A 409 -0.01 14.49 13.46
C PRO A 409 -1.20 15.11 12.71
N HIS A 410 -1.60 16.32 13.12
CA HIS A 410 -2.68 17.05 12.45
C HIS A 410 -2.34 17.33 10.99
N ARG A 411 -3.39 17.43 10.15
CA ARG A 411 -3.31 17.67 8.69
C ARG A 411 -2.59 18.97 8.26
N SER A 412 -2.32 19.86 9.21
CA SER A 412 -1.59 21.14 9.10
C SER A 412 -0.18 21.11 9.72
N SER A 413 0.20 20.03 10.39
CA SER A 413 1.40 19.95 11.23
C SER A 413 2.69 19.99 10.41
N SER A 414 3.52 21.00 10.65
CA SER A 414 4.81 21.21 9.99
C SER A 414 6.00 20.59 10.72
N LEU A 415 5.80 20.10 11.96
CA LEU A 415 6.89 19.63 12.83
C LEU A 415 7.70 18.49 12.18
N PRO A 416 9.04 18.48 12.34
CA PRO A 416 9.92 17.42 11.83
C PRO A 416 9.97 16.17 12.74
N GLN A 417 9.19 16.17 13.82
CA GLN A 417 9.14 15.10 14.83
C GLN A 417 7.80 14.34 14.77
N GLU A 418 7.83 13.08 15.19
CA GLU A 418 6.66 12.33 15.66
C GLU A 418 6.52 12.51 17.18
N LEU A 419 5.28 12.46 17.67
CA LEU A 419 4.96 12.43 19.09
C LEU A 419 4.52 11.01 19.48
N TYR A 420 5.09 10.48 20.53
CA TYR A 420 4.73 9.20 21.13
C TYR A 420 4.23 9.43 22.56
N ILE A 421 3.17 8.74 22.94
CA ILE A 421 2.44 8.91 24.22
C ILE A 421 2.32 7.56 24.94
N PHE A 422 2.61 7.53 26.23
CA PHE A 422 2.42 6.39 27.10
C PHE A 422 1.62 6.81 28.34
N HIS A 423 0.58 6.07 28.69
CA HIS A 423 -0.27 6.35 29.85
C HIS A 423 0.14 5.48 31.06
N ARG A 424 -0.04 5.98 32.29
CA ARG A 424 0.28 5.28 33.55
C ARG A 424 -0.36 3.88 33.61
N SER A 425 -1.58 3.71 33.11
CA SER A 425 -2.27 2.41 33.04
C SER A 425 -1.58 1.39 32.11
N GLY A 426 -0.67 1.79 31.21
CA GLY A 426 0.19 0.88 30.45
C GLY A 426 1.25 0.17 31.30
N LEU A 427 1.41 0.55 32.58
CA LEU A 427 2.20 -0.20 33.55
C LEU A 427 1.44 -1.40 34.15
N LEU A 428 0.12 -1.51 33.91
CA LEU A 428 -0.73 -2.57 34.44
C LEU A 428 -0.55 -3.86 33.64
N LYS A 429 0.16 -4.84 34.23
CA LYS A 429 0.31 -6.20 33.66
C LYS A 429 -0.94 -7.08 33.83
N THR A 430 -2.12 -6.48 33.95
CA THR A 430 -3.37 -7.09 34.44
C THR A 430 -4.56 -6.92 33.49
N LEU A 431 -4.32 -6.58 32.21
CA LEU A 431 -5.35 -6.62 31.19
C LEU A 431 -5.80 -8.09 30.98
N GLN A 432 -7.03 -8.41 31.36
CA GLN A 432 -7.64 -9.71 31.15
C GLN A 432 -8.57 -9.66 29.93
N VAL A 433 -8.65 -10.74 29.16
CA VAL A 433 -9.64 -10.90 28.09
C VAL A 433 -10.57 -12.05 28.46
N ARG A 434 -11.88 -11.82 28.39
CA ARG A 434 -12.91 -12.81 28.76
C ARG A 434 -14.15 -12.72 27.88
N VAL A 435 -14.98 -13.76 27.93
CA VAL A 435 -16.35 -13.71 27.39
C VAL A 435 -17.18 -12.70 28.21
N PRO A 436 -18.01 -11.85 27.59
CA PRO A 436 -18.83 -10.90 28.32
C PRO A 436 -20.02 -11.57 29.03
N VAL A 437 -20.47 -10.92 30.10
CA VAL A 437 -21.70 -11.20 30.85
C VAL A 437 -22.69 -10.06 30.66
N CYS A 438 -23.99 -10.29 30.94
CA CYS A 438 -25.04 -9.29 30.68
C CYS A 438 -24.77 -7.92 31.35
N ASP A 439 -24.12 -7.92 32.51
CA ASP A 439 -23.80 -6.71 33.28
C ASP A 439 -22.75 -5.81 32.55
N ASP A 440 -21.93 -6.37 31.67
CA ASP A 440 -20.96 -5.62 30.85
C ASP A 440 -21.65 -4.67 29.87
N MET A 441 -22.93 -4.89 29.52
CA MET A 441 -23.68 -4.12 28.51
C MET A 441 -23.63 -2.61 28.80
N ALA A 442 -23.81 -2.19 30.06
CA ALA A 442 -23.76 -0.78 30.45
C ALA A 442 -22.34 -0.18 30.49
N ALA A 443 -21.30 -1.01 30.52
CA ALA A 443 -19.92 -0.57 30.36
C ALA A 443 -19.55 -0.45 28.87
N VAL A 444 -19.91 -1.44 28.05
CA VAL A 444 -19.74 -1.43 26.58
C VAL A 444 -20.47 -0.25 25.96
N GLN A 445 -21.73 0.01 26.34
CA GLN A 445 -22.50 1.15 25.82
C GLN A 445 -21.81 2.50 26.08
N ARG A 446 -21.19 2.70 27.25
CA ARG A 446 -20.39 3.90 27.56
C ARG A 446 -19.10 3.95 26.75
N LEU A 447 -18.39 2.82 26.62
CA LEU A 447 -17.16 2.72 25.83
C LEU A 447 -17.37 3.07 24.35
N VAL A 448 -18.47 2.61 23.76
CA VAL A 448 -18.78 2.84 22.33
C VAL A 448 -19.55 4.13 22.05
N GLN A 449 -20.09 4.83 23.05
CA GLN A 449 -21.04 5.95 22.90
C GLN A 449 -20.58 7.04 21.90
N LYS A 450 -19.27 7.34 21.84
CA LYS A 450 -18.68 8.37 20.96
C LYS A 450 -18.35 7.86 19.53
N LEU A 451 -18.75 6.64 19.15
CA LEU A 451 -18.44 6.02 17.87
C LEU A 451 -19.65 6.02 16.91
N ASN A 452 -19.40 6.24 15.62
CA ASN A 452 -20.45 6.31 14.59
C ASN A 452 -21.27 5.01 14.46
N LEU A 453 -20.68 3.85 14.76
CA LEU A 453 -21.34 2.54 14.69
C LEU A 453 -21.78 1.98 16.07
N HIS A 454 -21.86 2.81 17.12
CA HIS A 454 -22.16 2.36 18.48
C HIS A 454 -23.40 1.44 18.59
N ARG A 455 -24.45 1.72 17.82
CA ARG A 455 -25.68 0.91 17.81
C ARG A 455 -25.44 -0.51 17.30
N ALA A 456 -24.71 -0.67 16.19
CA ALA A 456 -24.42 -1.97 15.61
C ALA A 456 -23.58 -2.86 16.55
N VAL A 457 -22.63 -2.27 17.32
CA VAL A 457 -21.86 -3.02 18.34
C VAL A 457 -22.78 -3.54 19.45
N VAL A 458 -23.74 -2.71 19.89
CA VAL A 458 -24.70 -3.04 20.96
C VAL A 458 -25.74 -4.06 20.49
N GLU A 459 -26.23 -3.94 19.26
CA GLU A 459 -27.17 -4.87 18.62
C GLU A 459 -26.54 -6.25 18.38
N ASP A 460 -25.28 -6.31 17.96
CA ASP A 460 -24.52 -7.57 17.82
C ASP A 460 -24.20 -8.21 19.19
N LEU A 461 -23.90 -7.41 20.22
CA LEU A 461 -23.68 -7.91 21.59
C LEU A 461 -24.99 -8.44 22.23
N ASP A 462 -26.11 -7.76 21.99
CA ASP A 462 -27.45 -8.24 22.39
C ASP A 462 -27.83 -9.54 21.67
N THR A 463 -27.47 -9.68 20.39
CA THR A 463 -27.60 -10.93 19.61
C THR A 463 -26.73 -12.05 20.19
N PHE A 464 -25.50 -11.74 20.62
CA PHE A 464 -24.64 -12.68 21.34
C PHE A 464 -25.29 -13.15 22.66
N PHE A 465 -25.82 -12.25 23.49
CA PHE A 465 -26.46 -12.63 24.75
C PHE A 465 -27.76 -13.43 24.55
N LYS A 466 -28.55 -13.13 23.51
CA LYS A 466 -29.85 -13.79 23.25
C LYS A 466 -29.74 -15.15 22.57
N ALA A 467 -28.83 -15.29 21.60
CA ALA A 467 -28.81 -16.46 20.70
C ALA A 467 -27.42 -17.05 20.42
N ARG A 468 -26.33 -16.26 20.58
CA ARG A 468 -24.97 -16.61 20.11
C ARG A 468 -24.88 -17.00 18.62
N ARG A 469 -25.91 -16.66 17.85
CA ARG A 469 -26.03 -16.90 16.41
C ARG A 469 -26.86 -15.80 15.78
N ASP A 470 -26.54 -15.47 14.53
CA ASP A 470 -27.36 -14.65 13.66
C ASP A 470 -28.62 -15.42 13.19
N PRO A 471 -29.64 -14.72 12.61
CA PRO A 471 -30.87 -15.37 12.12
C PRO A 471 -30.69 -16.39 10.99
N ASP A 472 -29.53 -16.40 10.31
CA ASP A 472 -29.14 -17.40 9.31
C ASP A 472 -28.49 -18.66 9.93
N GLY A 473 -28.18 -18.62 11.23
CA GLY A 473 -27.50 -19.67 11.97
C GLY A 473 -25.99 -19.46 12.16
N THR A 474 -25.39 -18.42 11.57
CA THR A 474 -23.96 -18.10 11.69
C THR A 474 -23.57 -17.88 13.16
N PRO A 475 -22.57 -18.61 13.72
CA PRO A 475 -22.11 -18.39 15.10
C PRO A 475 -21.53 -16.99 15.32
N VAL A 476 -21.95 -16.37 16.44
CA VAL A 476 -21.44 -15.09 16.94
C VAL A 476 -20.67 -15.34 18.24
N GLN A 477 -19.46 -14.80 18.33
CA GLN A 477 -18.58 -14.85 19.50
C GLN A 477 -18.19 -13.43 19.90
N ALA A 478 -18.28 -13.11 21.19
CA ALA A 478 -17.92 -11.79 21.71
C ALA A 478 -16.94 -11.92 22.87
N PHE A 479 -16.04 -10.94 23.00
CA PHE A 479 -15.01 -10.87 24.03
C PHE A 479 -14.86 -9.42 24.52
N VAL A 480 -14.65 -9.24 25.81
CA VAL A 480 -14.30 -7.96 26.43
C VAL A 480 -12.90 -8.00 27.00
N ALA A 481 -12.20 -6.87 26.90
CA ALA A 481 -10.95 -6.63 27.59
C ALA A 481 -11.24 -5.82 28.87
N GLU A 482 -10.75 -6.30 30.00
CA GLU A 482 -10.98 -5.73 31.33
C GLU A 482 -9.65 -5.33 31.98
N ALA A 483 -9.60 -4.15 32.59
CA ALA A 483 -8.49 -3.69 33.41
C ALA A 483 -9.04 -3.10 34.72
N GLU A 484 -8.52 -3.56 35.86
CA GLU A 484 -8.89 -3.08 37.21
C GLU A 484 -10.43 -3.04 37.47
N GLY A 485 -11.16 -4.04 36.97
CA GLY A 485 -12.62 -4.14 37.12
C GLY A 485 -13.42 -3.30 36.12
N GLN A 486 -12.79 -2.68 35.13
CA GLN A 486 -13.45 -1.87 34.11
C GLN A 486 -13.31 -2.50 32.71
N VAL A 487 -14.41 -2.57 31.97
CA VAL A 487 -14.39 -2.96 30.54
C VAL A 487 -13.78 -1.82 29.72
N VAL A 488 -12.62 -2.08 29.13
CA VAL A 488 -11.83 -1.12 28.35
C VAL A 488 -11.78 -1.45 26.86
N GLY A 489 -12.25 -2.64 26.44
CA GLY A 489 -12.33 -3.05 25.04
C GLY A 489 -13.42 -4.08 24.77
N ILE A 490 -13.86 -4.17 23.52
CA ILE A 490 -14.78 -5.19 23.00
C ILE A 490 -14.35 -5.66 21.59
N VAL A 491 -14.49 -6.96 21.35
CA VAL A 491 -14.34 -7.62 20.05
C VAL A 491 -15.55 -8.50 19.78
N ILE A 492 -16.07 -8.46 18.55
CA ILE A 492 -17.15 -9.35 18.08
C ILE A 492 -16.71 -10.00 16.77
N ILE A 493 -16.81 -11.32 16.73
CA ILE A 493 -16.36 -12.22 15.66
C ILE A 493 -17.54 -13.11 15.22
N ARG A 494 -17.63 -13.37 13.91
CA ARG A 494 -18.53 -14.36 13.31
C ARG A 494 -17.72 -15.49 12.65
N ASN A 495 -18.32 -16.65 12.39
CA ASN A 495 -17.67 -17.63 11.50
C ASN A 495 -17.64 -17.09 10.06
N GLU A 496 -16.48 -17.12 9.40
CA GLU A 496 -16.41 -16.73 7.99
C GLU A 496 -17.08 -17.80 7.11
N GLN A 497 -17.99 -17.39 6.24
CA GLN A 497 -18.76 -18.28 5.35
C GLN A 497 -18.19 -18.29 3.92
N ASP A 498 -17.60 -17.18 3.47
CA ASP A 498 -17.15 -16.99 2.08
C ASP A 498 -15.65 -17.34 1.90
N ILE A 499 -15.18 -18.39 2.59
CA ILE A 499 -13.77 -18.80 2.62
C ILE A 499 -13.27 -19.17 1.21
N GLU A 500 -14.05 -19.92 0.42
CA GLU A 500 -13.73 -20.22 -0.98
C GLU A 500 -13.65 -18.96 -1.84
N TYR A 501 -14.56 -17.99 -1.65
CA TYR A 501 -14.55 -16.71 -2.37
C TYR A 501 -13.28 -15.92 -2.02
N ILE A 502 -12.94 -15.82 -0.73
CA ILE A 502 -11.74 -15.14 -0.22
C ILE A 502 -10.47 -15.76 -0.82
N ARG A 503 -10.38 -17.09 -0.86
CA ARG A 503 -9.24 -17.82 -1.44
C ARG A 503 -9.10 -17.58 -2.95
N ALA A 504 -10.21 -17.53 -3.68
CA ALA A 504 -10.24 -17.29 -5.12
C ALA A 504 -9.99 -15.83 -5.51
N ASN A 505 -10.39 -14.86 -4.66
CA ASN A 505 -10.35 -13.43 -4.98
C ASN A 505 -9.15 -12.68 -4.38
N TYR A 506 -8.43 -13.23 -3.40
CA TYR A 506 -7.29 -12.56 -2.75
C TYR A 506 -6.06 -13.47 -2.57
N ASN A 507 -4.87 -12.87 -2.51
CA ASN A 507 -3.58 -13.53 -2.28
C ASN A 507 -3.36 -13.91 -0.80
N ILE A 508 -4.40 -14.48 -0.17
CA ILE A 508 -4.39 -14.88 1.24
C ILE A 508 -3.46 -16.07 1.53
N GLU A 509 -3.13 -16.88 0.51
CA GLU A 509 -2.17 -17.99 0.62
C GLU A 509 -0.72 -17.53 0.88
N ASN A 510 -0.44 -16.23 0.77
CA ASN A 510 0.82 -15.62 1.24
C ASN A 510 0.92 -15.61 2.79
N PHE A 511 -0.19 -15.86 3.49
CA PHE A 511 -0.31 -15.80 4.94
C PHE A 511 -0.91 -17.07 5.57
N VAL A 512 -1.58 -17.93 4.78
CA VAL A 512 -2.41 -19.05 5.25
C VAL A 512 -2.36 -20.25 4.30
N TYR A 513 -1.79 -21.38 4.72
CA TYR A 513 -1.87 -22.67 4.04
C TYR A 513 -3.17 -23.42 4.41
N PHE A 514 -4.26 -23.16 3.68
CA PHE A 514 -5.61 -23.73 3.92
C PHE A 514 -5.67 -25.25 4.19
N SER A 515 -4.72 -26.05 3.69
CA SER A 515 -4.64 -27.49 3.99
C SER A 515 -4.38 -27.83 5.47
N HIS A 516 -4.10 -26.83 6.30
CA HIS A 516 -3.83 -26.96 7.73
C HIS A 516 -4.88 -26.30 8.63
N TYR A 517 -6.01 -25.86 8.07
CA TYR A 517 -7.10 -25.21 8.82
C TYR A 517 -8.46 -25.88 8.57
N GLN A 518 -9.30 -25.93 9.60
CA GLN A 518 -10.72 -26.27 9.48
C GLN A 518 -11.52 -24.99 9.18
N ARG A 519 -12.70 -25.09 8.53
CA ARG A 519 -13.52 -23.91 8.18
C ARG A 519 -13.90 -23.11 9.42
N GLU A 520 -14.14 -23.82 10.52
CA GLU A 520 -14.51 -23.31 11.83
C GLU A 520 -13.42 -22.41 12.45
N GLU A 521 -12.14 -22.56 12.06
CA GLU A 521 -11.03 -21.74 12.55
C GLU A 521 -10.92 -20.36 11.88
N HIS A 522 -11.67 -20.15 10.80
CA HIS A 522 -11.75 -18.89 10.09
C HIS A 522 -12.86 -18.03 10.72
N GLY A 523 -12.52 -16.80 11.11
CA GLY A 523 -13.44 -15.83 11.67
C GLY A 523 -13.49 -14.55 10.86
N GLN A 524 -14.68 -13.96 10.75
CA GLN A 524 -14.86 -12.59 10.31
C GLN A 524 -14.84 -11.69 11.55
N LEU A 525 -13.99 -10.67 11.56
CA LEU A 525 -14.02 -9.61 12.57
C LEU A 525 -15.10 -8.59 12.18
N CYS A 526 -16.11 -8.43 13.03
CA CYS A 526 -17.20 -7.48 12.79
C CYS A 526 -16.93 -6.14 13.48
N HIS A 527 -16.55 -6.21 14.76
CA HIS A 527 -16.26 -5.04 15.58
C HIS A 527 -14.98 -5.24 16.38
N PHE A 528 -14.16 -4.20 16.44
CA PHE A 528 -13.06 -4.04 17.37
C PHE A 528 -13.16 -2.64 17.99
N THR A 529 -13.06 -2.52 19.30
CA THR A 529 -12.93 -1.24 20.00
C THR A 529 -12.10 -1.45 21.24
N LEU A 530 -11.18 -0.51 21.50
CA LEU A 530 -10.29 -0.52 22.66
C LEU A 530 -10.04 0.93 23.06
N ASN A 531 -10.04 1.21 24.37
CA ASN A 531 -9.70 2.53 24.89
C ASN A 531 -8.27 2.90 24.46
N PRO A 532 -8.04 4.08 23.83
CA PRO A 532 -6.74 4.49 23.29
C PRO A 532 -5.55 4.31 24.23
N ILE A 533 -5.72 4.48 25.56
CA ILE A 533 -4.62 4.30 26.53
C ILE A 533 -4.06 2.86 26.57
N PHE A 534 -4.86 1.86 26.20
CA PHE A 534 -4.49 0.44 26.14
C PHE A 534 -4.17 -0.04 24.71
N GLN A 535 -4.11 0.86 23.72
CA GLN A 535 -3.96 0.48 22.30
C GLN A 535 -2.68 -0.31 21.99
N HIS A 536 -1.64 -0.21 22.82
CA HIS A 536 -0.43 -1.05 22.73
C HIS A 536 -0.75 -2.55 22.93
N TYR A 537 -1.75 -2.90 23.73
CA TYR A 537 -2.22 -4.27 23.91
C TYR A 537 -3.19 -4.77 22.81
N ALA A 538 -3.48 -3.99 21.76
CA ALA A 538 -4.42 -4.42 20.71
C ALA A 538 -4.05 -5.76 20.05
N LYS A 539 -2.74 -6.02 19.86
CA LYS A 539 -2.25 -7.32 19.38
C LYS A 539 -2.47 -8.46 20.37
N HIS A 540 -2.31 -8.20 21.67
CA HIS A 540 -2.61 -9.18 22.72
C HIS A 540 -4.11 -9.48 22.77
N PHE A 541 -4.98 -8.45 22.72
CA PHE A 541 -6.43 -8.63 22.69
C PHE A 541 -6.88 -9.46 21.47
N LEU A 542 -6.30 -9.22 20.28
CA LEU A 542 -6.55 -10.05 19.10
C LEU A 542 -6.02 -11.50 19.25
N LYS A 543 -4.89 -11.71 19.93
CA LYS A 543 -4.35 -13.05 20.22
C LYS A 543 -5.26 -13.83 21.17
N GLU A 544 -5.73 -13.21 22.25
CA GLU A 544 -6.69 -13.84 23.17
C GLU A 544 -8.05 -14.08 22.52
N ALA A 545 -8.53 -13.15 21.69
CA ALA A 545 -9.75 -13.36 20.92
C ALA A 545 -9.59 -14.50 19.89
N LEU A 546 -8.39 -14.78 19.36
CA LEU A 546 -8.12 -15.97 18.56
C LEU A 546 -8.18 -17.25 19.41
N ARG A 547 -7.45 -17.29 20.54
CA ARG A 547 -7.37 -18.43 21.47
C ARG A 547 -8.74 -18.82 22.04
N LEU A 548 -9.43 -17.86 22.68
CA LEU A 548 -10.72 -18.06 23.34
C LEU A 548 -11.88 -18.33 22.38
N ALA A 549 -11.70 -18.09 21.08
CA ALA A 549 -12.70 -18.36 20.05
C ALA A 549 -12.45 -19.66 19.27
N HIS A 550 -11.36 -20.38 19.53
CA HIS A 550 -10.84 -21.48 18.70
C HIS A 550 -10.63 -21.08 17.23
N LYS A 551 -10.05 -19.89 17.04
CA LYS A 551 -9.74 -19.34 15.73
C LYS A 551 -8.24 -19.35 15.48
N SER A 552 -7.90 -19.46 14.20
CA SER A 552 -6.53 -19.26 13.72
C SER A 552 -6.38 -17.98 12.90
N CYS A 553 -7.45 -17.58 12.19
CA CYS A 553 -7.43 -16.49 11.22
C CYS A 553 -8.63 -15.56 11.43
N LEU A 554 -8.40 -14.25 11.39
CA LEU A 554 -9.44 -13.23 11.29
C LEU A 554 -9.36 -12.47 9.96
N TYR A 555 -10.53 -12.15 9.42
CA TYR A 555 -10.74 -11.38 8.19
C TYR A 555 -11.56 -10.12 8.48
N TYR A 556 -11.18 -8.98 7.92
CA TYR A 556 -11.87 -7.70 8.09
C TYR A 556 -12.10 -7.04 6.71
N PRO A 557 -13.31 -7.17 6.13
CA PRO A 557 -13.66 -6.62 4.83
C PRO A 557 -14.06 -5.14 4.92
N VAL A 558 -13.36 -4.27 4.19
CA VAL A 558 -13.63 -2.82 4.14
C VAL A 558 -14.35 -2.46 2.84
N TYR A 559 -15.65 -2.20 2.96
CA TYR A 559 -16.52 -1.84 1.84
C TYR A 559 -16.38 -0.36 1.40
N PRO A 560 -16.56 -0.03 0.11
CA PRO A 560 -16.52 1.34 -0.42
C PRO A 560 -17.51 2.31 0.25
N PRO A 561 -17.21 3.63 0.29
CA PRO A 561 -17.98 4.59 1.09
C PRO A 561 -19.41 4.82 0.58
N TYR A 562 -19.64 4.65 -0.71
CA TYR A 562 -20.98 4.73 -1.32
C TYR A 562 -21.88 3.52 -0.98
N TYR A 563 -21.32 2.42 -0.44
CA TYR A 563 -22.07 1.21 -0.13
C TYR A 563 -22.66 1.24 1.30
N ARG A 564 -23.77 1.96 1.47
CA ARG A 564 -24.49 2.14 2.75
C ARG A 564 -25.28 0.88 3.18
N GLN A 565 -24.61 -0.24 3.47
CA GLN A 565 -25.25 -1.41 4.10
C GLN A 565 -25.38 -1.21 5.63
N ARG A 566 -26.51 -1.64 6.23
CA ARG A 566 -26.75 -1.52 7.69
C ARG A 566 -25.71 -2.23 8.55
N ASN A 567 -25.16 -3.36 8.06
CA ASN A 567 -24.23 -4.21 8.80
C ASN A 567 -22.75 -3.95 8.38
N ALA A 568 -22.45 -2.79 7.79
CA ALA A 568 -21.14 -2.53 7.20
C ALA A 568 -20.02 -2.44 8.27
N SER A 569 -19.26 -3.52 8.40
CA SER A 569 -18.01 -3.69 9.17
C SER A 569 -16.83 -2.84 8.63
N ALA A 570 -17.12 -1.66 8.07
CA ALA A 570 -16.18 -0.84 7.30
C ALA A 570 -15.82 0.51 7.96
N HIS A 571 -16.39 0.82 9.13
CA HIS A 571 -16.11 2.07 9.88
C HIS A 571 -15.75 1.83 11.36
N SER A 572 -15.62 0.57 11.78
CA SER A 572 -15.26 0.16 13.14
C SER A 572 -13.74 0.21 13.37
N VAL A 573 -13.24 1.44 13.61
CA VAL A 573 -11.95 1.77 14.27
C VAL A 573 -10.67 1.47 13.45
N MET A 574 -10.09 2.54 12.89
CA MET A 574 -8.76 2.56 12.24
C MET A 574 -7.63 1.91 13.07
N ALA A 575 -7.76 1.91 14.40
CA ALA A 575 -6.75 1.36 15.29
C ALA A 575 -6.56 -0.16 15.15
N VAL A 576 -7.54 -0.91 14.62
CA VAL A 576 -7.35 -2.37 14.34
C VAL A 576 -6.56 -2.63 13.07
N LEU A 577 -6.69 -1.78 12.04
CA LEU A 577 -5.95 -1.89 10.79
C LEU A 577 -4.43 -1.80 10.99
N ASN A 578 -3.98 -1.03 12.01
CA ASN A 578 -2.58 -0.98 12.44
C ASN A 578 -2.01 -2.37 12.86
N CYS A 579 -2.86 -3.31 13.27
CA CYS A 579 -2.46 -4.66 13.67
C CYS A 579 -2.57 -5.69 12.54
N MET A 580 -3.41 -5.45 11.54
CA MET A 580 -3.69 -6.37 10.42
C MET A 580 -2.76 -6.12 9.21
N VAL A 581 -2.77 -7.02 8.22
CA VAL A 581 -2.16 -6.83 6.90
C VAL A 581 -3.22 -6.75 5.81
N PRO A 582 -3.12 -5.83 4.84
CA PRO A 582 -4.00 -5.82 3.67
C PRO A 582 -3.60 -6.94 2.70
N VAL A 583 -4.59 -7.62 2.11
CA VAL A 583 -4.37 -8.77 1.23
C VAL A 583 -4.62 -8.38 -0.22
N ARG A 584 -3.60 -8.46 -1.09
CA ARG A 584 -3.73 -8.05 -2.51
C ARG A 584 -4.81 -8.89 -3.23
N PRO A 585 -5.74 -8.28 -3.99
CA PRO A 585 -6.68 -9.03 -4.83
C PRO A 585 -5.96 -9.85 -5.91
N ARG A 586 -6.61 -10.91 -6.41
CA ARG A 586 -6.16 -11.75 -7.52
C ARG A 586 -6.82 -11.30 -8.83
N ARG A 587 -6.07 -11.36 -9.94
CA ARG A 587 -6.63 -11.21 -11.30
C ARG A 587 -7.62 -12.36 -11.56
N GLN A 588 -8.90 -12.04 -11.67
CA GLN A 588 -9.93 -13.04 -11.99
C GLN A 588 -9.95 -13.39 -13.48
N ILE A 589 -10.21 -14.68 -13.75
CA ILE A 589 -10.55 -15.18 -15.09
C ILE A 589 -12.00 -14.82 -15.36
N VAL A 590 -12.28 -14.22 -16.53
CA VAL A 590 -13.66 -14.10 -17.03
C VAL A 590 -14.02 -15.43 -17.67
N TYR A 591 -14.75 -16.28 -16.95
CA TYR A 591 -15.09 -17.63 -17.38
C TYR A 591 -16.31 -17.67 -18.31
N PRO A 592 -16.28 -18.46 -19.40
CA PRO A 592 -17.45 -18.72 -20.24
C PRO A 592 -18.33 -19.82 -19.62
N LEU A 593 -19.00 -19.52 -18.50
CA LEU A 593 -19.69 -20.50 -17.66
C LEU A 593 -20.66 -21.42 -18.44
N GLU A 594 -21.43 -20.86 -19.38
CA GLU A 594 -22.39 -21.58 -20.22
C GLU A 594 -21.75 -22.66 -21.12
N GLU A 595 -20.50 -22.48 -21.54
CA GLU A 595 -19.78 -23.41 -22.44
C GLU A 595 -18.92 -24.43 -21.66
N LEU A 596 -18.63 -24.12 -20.40
CA LEU A 596 -17.98 -25.05 -19.47
C LEU A 596 -18.97 -26.06 -18.89
N ASP A 597 -20.23 -25.65 -18.66
CA ASP A 597 -21.33 -26.50 -18.18
C ASP A 597 -20.94 -27.24 -16.89
N ILE A 598 -21.05 -28.57 -16.79
CA ILE A 598 -20.62 -29.37 -15.61
C ILE A 598 -19.12 -29.28 -15.28
N ASN A 599 -18.35 -28.56 -16.11
CA ASN A 599 -16.91 -28.33 -15.97
C ASN A 599 -16.61 -26.86 -15.61
N ALA A 600 -17.63 -26.07 -15.24
CA ALA A 600 -17.48 -24.71 -14.77
C ALA A 600 -16.91 -24.65 -13.34
N PRO A 601 -16.18 -23.58 -12.97
CA PRO A 601 -15.87 -23.26 -11.57
C PRO A 601 -17.14 -23.07 -10.73
N SER A 602 -17.05 -23.47 -9.46
CA SER A 602 -18.17 -23.39 -8.49
C SER A 602 -18.73 -21.97 -8.37
N THR A 603 -20.05 -21.87 -8.22
CA THR A 603 -20.75 -20.60 -7.97
C THR A 603 -20.25 -19.89 -6.71
N LEU A 604 -19.67 -20.62 -5.74
CA LEU A 604 -19.04 -20.03 -4.55
C LEU A 604 -17.84 -19.13 -4.88
N ILE A 605 -17.17 -19.32 -6.02
CA ILE A 605 -16.01 -18.50 -6.44
C ILE A 605 -16.33 -17.56 -7.61
N THR A 606 -17.39 -17.83 -8.38
CA THR A 606 -17.79 -17.02 -9.55
C THR A 606 -19.01 -16.12 -9.33
N ARG A 607 -19.70 -16.23 -8.19
CA ARG A 607 -20.78 -15.31 -7.82
C ARG A 607 -20.27 -13.87 -7.75
N GLU A 608 -20.96 -12.97 -8.43
CA GLU A 608 -20.70 -11.55 -8.29
C GLU A 608 -21.04 -11.10 -6.86
N GLN A 609 -20.01 -10.64 -6.14
CA GLN A 609 -20.14 -9.96 -4.86
C GLN A 609 -19.72 -8.49 -4.99
N VAL A 610 -20.28 -7.66 -4.12
CA VAL A 610 -19.87 -6.26 -3.90
C VAL A 610 -18.37 -6.25 -3.56
N PRO A 611 -17.51 -5.52 -4.28
CA PRO A 611 -16.08 -5.50 -3.99
C PRO A 611 -15.78 -4.82 -2.65
N TYR A 612 -14.85 -5.41 -1.89
CA TYR A 612 -14.34 -4.91 -0.63
C TYR A 612 -12.82 -5.08 -0.58
N ALA A 613 -12.11 -4.28 0.21
CA ALA A 613 -10.71 -4.53 0.50
C ALA A 613 -10.56 -5.50 1.67
N LEU A 614 -9.81 -6.59 1.51
CA LEU A 614 -9.63 -7.60 2.55
C LEU A 614 -8.41 -7.29 3.41
N ASN A 615 -8.59 -7.32 4.74
CA ASN A 615 -7.51 -7.25 5.72
C ASN A 615 -7.50 -8.55 6.54
N HIS A 616 -6.33 -8.97 7.00
CA HIS A 616 -6.12 -10.26 7.64
C HIS A 616 -5.18 -10.18 8.85
N ILE A 617 -5.40 -11.05 9.85
CA ILE A 617 -4.44 -11.37 10.91
C ILE A 617 -4.58 -12.84 11.30
N ASN A 618 -3.48 -13.49 11.68
CA ASN A 618 -3.43 -14.85 12.21
C ASN A 618 -2.55 -14.92 13.47
N ARG A 619 -2.48 -16.09 14.12
CA ARG A 619 -1.71 -16.31 15.37
C ARG A 619 -0.22 -15.93 15.26
N LYS A 620 0.41 -16.07 14.10
CA LYS A 620 1.79 -15.63 13.83
C LYS A 620 1.91 -14.11 13.78
N LEU A 621 0.99 -13.45 13.08
CA LEU A 621 0.98 -12.00 12.88
C LEU A 621 0.69 -11.20 14.16
N THR A 622 -0.05 -11.76 15.14
CA THR A 622 -0.22 -11.11 16.46
C THR A 622 1.11 -10.91 17.19
N MET A 623 2.10 -11.78 16.97
CA MET A 623 3.45 -11.66 17.52
C MET A 623 4.46 -11.05 16.55
N GLU A 624 4.09 -10.68 15.31
CA GLU A 624 5.03 -10.15 14.32
C GLU A 624 5.16 -8.62 14.41
N PRO A 625 6.31 -8.05 14.80
CA PRO A 625 6.53 -6.61 14.76
C PRO A 625 6.60 -6.13 13.31
N LYS A 626 6.02 -4.96 13.03
CA LYS A 626 6.18 -4.27 11.74
C LYS A 626 7.20 -3.14 11.89
N VAL A 627 7.98 -2.89 10.84
CA VAL A 627 8.92 -1.75 10.81
C VAL A 627 8.15 -0.46 10.49
N SER A 628 8.16 0.50 11.41
CA SER A 628 7.50 1.80 11.23
C SER A 628 8.34 2.75 10.38
N ILE A 629 7.79 3.19 9.25
CA ILE A 629 8.42 4.17 8.35
C ILE A 629 7.76 5.53 8.57
N ASN A 630 8.42 6.38 9.36
CA ASN A 630 7.93 7.70 9.76
C ASN A 630 8.24 8.82 8.74
N ALA A 631 8.99 8.53 7.66
CA ALA A 631 9.28 9.51 6.60
C ALA A 631 8.00 9.99 5.89
N ARG A 632 7.91 11.30 5.62
CA ARG A 632 6.78 11.90 4.87
C ARG A 632 6.97 11.67 3.38
N ILE A 633 6.23 10.70 2.85
CA ILE A 633 6.21 10.34 1.42
C ILE A 633 4.99 11.03 0.80
N VAL A 634 5.23 12.06 -0.01
CA VAL A 634 4.18 12.86 -0.64
C VAL A 634 4.13 12.58 -2.14
N VAL A 635 3.03 12.01 -2.61
CA VAL A 635 2.75 11.74 -4.03
C VAL A 635 1.84 12.84 -4.57
N VAL A 636 2.13 13.36 -5.77
CA VAL A 636 1.34 14.40 -6.44
C VAL A 636 0.76 13.85 -7.75
N GLY A 637 -0.57 13.76 -7.82
CA GLY A 637 -1.33 13.25 -8.95
C GLY A 637 -1.77 11.79 -8.77
N ALA A 638 -3.08 11.55 -8.75
CA ALA A 638 -3.70 10.23 -8.64
C ALA A 638 -3.75 9.46 -9.98
N SER A 639 -2.68 9.53 -10.78
CA SER A 639 -2.58 8.77 -12.04
C SER A 639 -2.27 7.29 -11.77
N ASP A 640 -2.49 6.42 -12.76
CA ASP A 640 -2.12 4.99 -12.73
C ASP A 640 -0.73 4.73 -12.10
N VAL A 641 0.24 5.58 -12.41
CA VAL A 641 1.63 5.48 -11.89
C VAL A 641 1.70 5.80 -10.40
N GLY A 642 1.01 6.87 -9.97
CA GLY A 642 0.93 7.24 -8.55
C GLY A 642 0.14 6.20 -7.74
N LEU A 643 -0.91 5.64 -8.30
CA LEU A 643 -1.72 4.59 -7.67
C LEU A 643 -0.94 3.27 -7.56
N ALA A 644 -0.17 2.89 -8.58
CA ALA A 644 0.68 1.70 -8.55
C ALA A 644 1.86 1.81 -7.58
N PHE A 645 2.44 3.01 -7.44
CA PHE A 645 3.41 3.31 -6.39
C PHE A 645 2.80 3.15 -4.99
N LEU A 646 1.62 3.74 -4.75
CA LEU A 646 0.90 3.64 -3.48
C LEU A 646 0.44 2.21 -3.16
N GLU A 647 -0.07 1.46 -4.15
CA GLU A 647 -0.42 0.03 -4.05
C GLU A 647 0.80 -0.82 -3.67
N THR A 648 1.96 -0.51 -4.24
CA THR A 648 3.17 -1.30 -3.97
C THR A 648 3.61 -1.13 -2.51
N LEU A 649 3.68 0.11 -2.00
CA LEU A 649 4.07 0.41 -0.62
C LEU A 649 3.02 -0.03 0.43
N ALA A 650 1.72 0.21 0.17
CA ALA A 650 0.65 -0.07 1.14
C ALA A 650 0.47 -1.57 1.42
N PHE A 651 0.88 -2.44 0.49
CA PHE A 651 0.77 -3.90 0.60
C PHE A 651 2.10 -4.60 0.95
N CYS A 652 3.10 -3.87 1.48
CA CYS A 652 4.26 -4.47 2.16
C CYS A 652 3.85 -4.97 3.56
N PRO A 653 3.77 -6.29 3.83
CA PRO A 653 3.11 -6.79 5.04
C PRO A 653 3.88 -6.50 6.34
N HIS A 654 5.22 -6.47 6.26
CA HIS A 654 6.15 -6.25 7.36
C HIS A 654 6.48 -4.77 7.61
N LEU A 655 6.05 -3.86 6.74
CA LEU A 655 6.26 -2.41 6.87
C LEU A 655 4.99 -1.69 7.32
N ARG A 656 5.14 -0.51 7.91
CA ARG A 656 4.05 0.42 8.25
C ARG A 656 4.43 1.84 7.84
N PHE A 657 3.95 2.30 6.69
CA PHE A 657 4.15 3.67 6.22
C PHE A 657 3.24 4.63 7.00
N ASN A 658 3.82 5.36 7.95
CA ASN A 658 3.09 6.16 8.94
C ASN A 658 2.67 7.55 8.43
N ASN A 659 3.26 8.04 7.33
CA ASN A 659 3.05 9.39 6.77
C ASN A 659 2.94 9.39 5.24
N LEU A 660 2.19 8.43 4.66
CA LEU A 660 1.97 8.33 3.22
C LEU A 660 0.82 9.26 2.78
N THR A 661 1.11 10.22 1.91
CA THR A 661 0.17 11.30 1.53
C THR A 661 0.03 11.44 0.02
N LEU A 662 -1.21 11.61 -0.47
CA LEU A 662 -1.53 11.89 -1.88
C LEU A 662 -2.16 13.29 -2.02
N ILE A 663 -1.53 14.15 -2.81
CA ILE A 663 -2.10 15.41 -3.30
C ILE A 663 -2.75 15.15 -4.66
N SER A 664 -4.05 15.46 -4.80
CA SER A 664 -4.82 15.18 -6.01
C SER A 664 -6.00 16.15 -6.16
N THR A 665 -6.34 16.56 -7.38
CA THR A 665 -7.42 17.52 -7.67
C THR A 665 -8.77 17.11 -7.09
N HIS A 666 -9.15 15.84 -7.28
CA HIS A 666 -10.45 15.29 -6.85
C HIS A 666 -10.29 14.13 -5.84
N GLY A 667 -9.11 13.99 -5.24
CA GLY A 667 -8.79 12.95 -4.26
C GLY A 667 -8.42 11.59 -4.89
N LEU A 668 -8.93 10.49 -4.34
CA LEU A 668 -8.73 9.13 -4.87
C LEU A 668 -9.90 8.73 -5.80
N PRO A 669 -9.63 8.04 -6.93
CA PRO A 669 -10.67 7.48 -7.78
C PRO A 669 -11.43 6.35 -7.05
N GLY A 670 -12.64 6.03 -7.51
CA GLY A 670 -13.52 5.07 -6.86
C GLY A 670 -14.19 5.57 -5.56
N SER A 671 -14.15 6.87 -5.27
CA SER A 671 -14.85 7.47 -4.11
C SER A 671 -16.38 7.53 -4.30
N HIS A 672 -16.87 7.45 -5.55
CA HIS A 672 -18.27 7.43 -5.93
C HIS A 672 -18.49 6.31 -6.97
N SER A 673 -19.69 5.75 -7.03
CA SER A 673 -20.13 4.92 -8.17
C SER A 673 -20.22 5.79 -9.43
N SER A 674 -19.81 5.28 -10.60
CA SER A 674 -19.94 6.04 -11.83
C SER A 674 -21.34 5.94 -12.46
N ASP A 675 -21.78 7.05 -13.05
CA ASP A 675 -23.04 7.15 -13.80
C ASP A 675 -22.90 6.58 -15.24
N GLY A 676 -21.97 5.64 -15.46
CA GLY A 676 -21.70 5.03 -16.77
C GLY A 676 -21.02 5.95 -17.81
N SER A 677 -20.47 7.09 -17.38
CA SER A 677 -20.02 8.20 -18.23
C SER A 677 -18.66 7.97 -18.94
N CYS A 678 -18.64 7.07 -19.94
CA CYS A 678 -17.44 6.61 -20.64
C CYS A 678 -16.94 7.54 -21.77
N PHE A 679 -16.70 8.83 -21.49
CA PHE A 679 -16.19 9.79 -22.47
C PHE A 679 -14.73 9.55 -22.90
N LEU A 680 -13.91 8.92 -22.06
CA LEU A 680 -12.48 8.70 -22.28
C LEU A 680 -12.17 7.22 -22.49
N THR A 681 -11.07 6.94 -23.20
CA THR A 681 -10.47 5.61 -23.23
C THR A 681 -9.79 5.28 -21.89
N THR A 682 -9.65 3.99 -21.64
CA THR A 682 -9.07 3.45 -20.41
C THR A 682 -7.74 2.75 -20.70
N SER A 683 -6.79 2.86 -19.76
CA SER A 683 -5.50 2.16 -19.79
C SER A 683 -5.61 0.69 -19.38
N HIS A 684 -6.76 0.29 -18.82
CA HIS A 684 -6.98 -0.98 -18.13
C HIS A 684 -5.93 -1.32 -17.03
N CYS A 685 -5.22 -0.32 -16.50
CA CYS A 685 -4.32 -0.49 -15.34
C CYS A 685 -5.10 -0.66 -14.02
N TYR A 686 -6.26 0.00 -13.94
CA TYR A 686 -7.23 -0.09 -12.86
C TYR A 686 -8.65 0.02 -13.41
N SER A 687 -9.60 -0.62 -12.73
CA SER A 687 -11.04 -0.41 -12.85
C SER A 687 -11.61 0.13 -11.54
N GLU A 688 -12.87 0.59 -11.55
CA GLU A 688 -13.62 0.94 -10.34
C GLU A 688 -13.68 -0.21 -9.34
N ARG A 689 -13.76 -1.47 -9.83
CA ARG A 689 -13.70 -2.67 -8.99
C ARG A 689 -12.34 -2.79 -8.30
N ASP A 690 -11.23 -2.50 -8.99
CA ASP A 690 -9.89 -2.57 -8.38
C ASP A 690 -9.70 -1.47 -7.32
N HIS A 691 -10.22 -0.25 -7.54
CA HIS A 691 -10.18 0.81 -6.53
C HIS A 691 -10.94 0.40 -5.24
N ALA A 692 -12.08 -0.27 -5.39
CA ALA A 692 -12.84 -0.83 -4.27
C ALA A 692 -12.10 -2.00 -3.57
N LEU A 693 -11.49 -2.92 -4.33
CA LEU A 693 -10.72 -4.06 -3.79
C LEU A 693 -9.40 -3.65 -3.11
N LEU A 694 -8.83 -2.48 -3.45
CA LEU A 694 -7.60 -1.96 -2.85
C LEU A 694 -7.84 -1.03 -1.66
N SER A 695 -8.93 -0.23 -1.68
CA SER A 695 -9.29 0.79 -0.67
C SER A 695 -8.09 1.60 -0.13
N LEU A 696 -7.25 2.16 -1.03
CA LEU A 696 -6.03 2.91 -0.67
C LEU A 696 -6.27 4.04 0.35
N ARG A 697 -7.48 4.61 0.41
CA ARG A 697 -7.95 5.56 1.44
C ARG A 697 -7.78 5.09 2.89
N SER A 698 -7.66 3.79 3.13
CA SER A 698 -7.43 3.19 4.46
C SER A 698 -5.96 3.32 4.91
N TRP A 699 -5.05 3.61 3.98
CA TRP A 699 -3.60 3.61 4.19
C TRP A 699 -2.91 4.92 3.74
N VAL A 700 -3.61 5.75 2.94
CA VAL A 700 -3.08 6.97 2.31
C VAL A 700 -3.89 8.18 2.73
N SER A 701 -3.23 9.17 3.33
CA SER A 701 -3.83 10.47 3.65
C SER A 701 -4.06 11.29 2.38
N VAL A 702 -5.27 11.78 2.15
CA VAL A 702 -5.63 12.51 0.92
C VAL A 702 -5.70 14.01 1.17
N VAL A 703 -5.06 14.79 0.29
CA VAL A 703 -5.09 16.25 0.23
C VAL A 703 -5.69 16.68 -1.10
N THR A 704 -6.97 17.06 -1.07
CA THR A 704 -7.70 17.52 -2.25
C THR A 704 -7.22 18.91 -2.69
N GLY A 705 -6.85 19.06 -3.96
CA GLY A 705 -6.43 20.31 -4.58
C GLY A 705 -5.27 20.18 -5.59
N LYS A 706 -5.00 21.26 -6.35
CA LYS A 706 -3.83 21.34 -7.25
C LYS A 706 -2.56 21.72 -6.51
N MET A 707 -1.42 21.14 -6.89
CA MET A 707 -0.10 21.66 -6.54
C MET A 707 0.14 23.01 -7.25
N THR A 708 0.59 24.03 -6.51
CA THR A 708 0.82 25.39 -7.05
C THR A 708 2.24 25.92 -6.81
N VAL A 709 2.97 25.41 -5.80
CA VAL A 709 4.37 25.75 -5.52
C VAL A 709 5.09 24.52 -4.95
N ILE A 710 6.36 24.30 -5.33
CA ILE A 710 7.29 23.38 -4.65
C ILE A 710 8.40 24.22 -4.01
N ASN A 711 8.57 24.15 -2.70
CA ASN A 711 9.65 24.81 -1.98
C ASN A 711 10.68 23.78 -1.51
N ARG A 712 11.79 23.67 -2.26
CA ARG A 712 12.85 22.69 -2.02
C ARG A 712 13.65 22.95 -0.74
N ALA A 713 14.00 24.22 -0.49
CA ALA A 713 14.84 24.61 0.65
C ALA A 713 14.20 24.30 2.01
N SER A 714 12.87 24.38 2.10
CA SER A 714 12.09 24.03 3.30
C SER A 714 11.21 22.79 3.13
N LYS A 715 11.49 21.98 2.10
CA LYS A 715 10.81 20.73 1.73
C LYS A 715 9.30 20.72 1.95
N HIS A 716 8.57 21.59 1.26
CA HIS A 716 7.11 21.55 1.25
C HIS A 716 6.50 21.84 -0.12
N VAL A 717 5.27 21.40 -0.29
CA VAL A 717 4.39 21.71 -1.42
C VAL A 717 3.28 22.64 -0.93
N GLN A 718 2.94 23.66 -1.73
CA GLN A 718 1.73 24.45 -1.52
C GLN A 718 0.62 23.96 -2.46
N VAL A 719 -0.58 23.84 -1.92
CA VAL A 719 -1.79 23.38 -2.60
C VAL A 719 -2.75 24.56 -2.82
N SER A 720 -3.60 24.48 -3.85
CA SER A 720 -4.73 25.40 -4.08
C SER A 720 -5.55 25.59 -2.79
N GLY A 721 -5.86 26.84 -2.44
CA GLY A 721 -6.41 27.19 -1.12
C GLY A 721 -5.35 27.54 -0.07
N GLY A 722 -4.06 27.50 -0.41
CA GLY A 722 -2.96 27.97 0.45
C GLY A 722 -2.41 26.94 1.45
N ARG A 723 -2.99 25.74 1.51
CA ARG A 723 -2.54 24.68 2.43
C ARG A 723 -1.12 24.22 2.08
N ILE A 724 -0.27 24.14 3.11
CA ILE A 724 1.10 23.62 3.02
C ILE A 724 1.11 22.13 3.37
N VAL A 725 1.90 21.34 2.64
CA VAL A 725 2.15 19.91 2.86
C VAL A 725 3.66 19.66 2.86
N PRO A 726 4.29 19.41 4.02
CA PRO A 726 5.73 19.15 4.09
C PRO A 726 6.06 17.70 3.66
N TYR A 727 7.24 17.51 3.09
CA TYR A 727 7.71 16.20 2.61
C TYR A 727 9.15 15.90 3.08
N ASP A 728 9.49 14.62 3.11
CA ASP A 728 10.87 14.14 3.19
C ASP A 728 11.29 13.56 1.83
N HIS A 729 10.34 12.89 1.15
CA HIS A 729 10.41 12.49 -0.27
C HIS A 729 9.17 13.00 -1.02
N LEU A 730 9.39 13.65 -2.17
CA LEU A 730 8.33 14.12 -3.07
C LEU A 730 8.33 13.30 -4.37
N ILE A 731 7.17 12.80 -4.76
CA ILE A 731 6.95 11.97 -5.94
C ILE A 731 5.96 12.67 -6.86
N LEU A 732 6.41 13.07 -8.05
CA LEU A 732 5.60 13.76 -9.05
C LEU A 732 5.07 12.78 -10.11
N CYS A 733 3.76 12.52 -10.08
CA CYS A 733 3.03 11.59 -10.95
C CYS A 733 1.83 12.27 -11.64
N THR A 734 1.89 13.58 -11.90
CA THR A 734 0.78 14.37 -12.48
C THR A 734 0.45 14.02 -13.93
N GLY A 735 1.27 13.24 -14.63
CA GLY A 735 1.00 12.77 -15.99
C GLY A 735 0.96 13.90 -17.04
N GLN A 736 0.05 13.77 -18.01
CA GLN A 736 -0.27 14.80 -19.00
C GLN A 736 -1.80 14.90 -19.17
N GLN A 737 -2.31 16.12 -19.32
CA GLN A 737 -3.72 16.49 -19.35
C GLN A 737 -4.06 17.23 -20.65
N TYR A 738 -5.28 17.07 -21.16
CA TYR A 738 -5.78 17.85 -22.30
C TYR A 738 -5.77 19.35 -22.00
N GLN A 739 -5.11 20.12 -22.85
CA GLN A 739 -4.95 21.56 -22.68
C GLN A 739 -5.90 22.32 -23.61
N ILE A 740 -6.40 23.47 -23.15
CA ILE A 740 -7.20 24.38 -23.97
C ILE A 740 -6.31 24.94 -25.09
N PRO A 741 -6.67 24.74 -26.38
CA PRO A 741 -5.88 25.20 -27.50
C PRO A 741 -5.94 26.72 -27.60
N CYS A 742 -4.84 27.36 -28.01
CA CYS A 742 -4.91 28.73 -28.50
C CYS A 742 -5.60 28.75 -29.87
N PRO A 743 -6.71 29.49 -30.05
CA PRO A 743 -7.18 29.84 -31.38
C PRO A 743 -6.11 30.68 -32.09
N THR A 744 -5.93 30.50 -33.41
CA THR A 744 -4.88 31.26 -34.13
C THR A 744 -5.10 32.78 -34.12
N GLY A 745 -6.34 33.22 -33.88
CA GLY A 745 -6.76 34.63 -33.92
C GLY A 745 -7.08 35.15 -35.32
N ILE A 746 -6.98 34.30 -36.34
CA ILE A 746 -7.15 34.68 -37.75
C ILE A 746 -8.63 35.02 -38.02
N ASP A 747 -8.85 36.23 -38.54
CA ASP A 747 -10.17 36.74 -38.88
C ASP A 747 -10.67 36.13 -40.19
N ILE A 748 -11.58 35.17 -40.04
CA ILE A 748 -12.20 34.40 -41.11
C ILE A 748 -12.99 35.25 -42.12
N SER A 749 -13.46 36.45 -41.73
CA SER A 749 -14.17 37.35 -42.64
C SER A 749 -13.29 37.93 -43.76
N LYS A 750 -11.96 37.83 -43.64
CA LYS A 750 -10.97 38.50 -44.51
C LYS A 750 -10.28 37.59 -45.53
N GLN A 751 -10.80 36.38 -45.77
CA GLN A 751 -10.28 35.38 -46.74
C GLN A 751 -8.77 35.11 -46.62
N SER A 752 -8.39 34.37 -45.57
CA SER A 752 -7.03 33.87 -45.36
C SER A 752 -6.89 32.40 -45.79
N SER A 753 -6.01 32.13 -46.76
CA SER A 753 -5.50 30.77 -46.98
C SER A 753 -4.48 30.37 -45.91
N MET A 754 -4.19 29.07 -45.80
CA MET A 754 -3.23 28.52 -44.84
C MET A 754 -1.82 29.13 -44.96
N ASP A 755 -1.44 29.63 -46.14
CA ASP A 755 -0.14 30.28 -46.42
C ASP A 755 0.14 31.52 -45.55
N LYS A 756 -0.89 32.07 -44.89
CA LYS A 756 -0.80 33.24 -44.02
C LYS A 756 -0.91 32.91 -42.52
N VAL A 757 -1.01 31.63 -42.15
CA VAL A 757 -1.00 31.21 -40.74
C VAL A 757 0.39 31.49 -40.17
N PRO A 758 0.52 32.33 -39.11
CA PRO A 758 1.80 32.52 -38.45
C PRO A 758 2.28 31.18 -37.88
N ALA A 759 3.58 30.89 -37.95
CA ALA A 759 4.17 29.69 -37.34
C ALA A 759 4.08 29.77 -35.81
N GLN A 760 2.91 29.43 -35.26
CA GLN A 760 2.66 29.51 -33.83
C GLN A 760 3.45 28.40 -33.10
N PRO A 761 4.14 28.70 -31.99
CA PRO A 761 4.77 27.66 -31.21
C PRO A 761 3.70 26.71 -30.67
N ARG A 762 3.88 25.40 -30.88
CA ARG A 762 2.95 24.31 -30.49
C ARG A 762 2.62 24.22 -28.97
N HIS A 763 3.06 25.20 -28.17
CA HIS A 763 2.99 25.25 -26.71
C HIS A 763 2.54 26.63 -26.15
N LYS A 764 1.86 27.47 -26.95
CA LYS A 764 1.30 28.73 -26.44
C LYS A 764 0.14 28.45 -25.46
N ARG A 765 0.27 28.89 -24.20
CA ARG A 765 -0.79 28.78 -23.18
C ARG A 765 -1.98 29.68 -23.55
N TYR A 766 -3.20 29.14 -23.47
CA TYR A 766 -4.42 29.95 -23.53
C TYR A 766 -4.59 30.77 -22.25
N THR A 767 -4.86 32.07 -22.39
CA THR A 767 -5.01 33.03 -21.27
C THR A 767 -6.28 33.87 -21.39
N GLY A 768 -7.24 33.46 -22.23
CA GLY A 768 -8.56 34.09 -22.32
C GLY A 768 -9.55 33.51 -21.32
N HIS A 769 -10.78 34.00 -21.35
CA HIS A 769 -11.89 33.39 -20.63
C HIS A 769 -12.26 32.05 -21.28
N VAL A 770 -12.43 31.00 -20.47
CA VAL A 770 -12.88 29.69 -20.95
C VAL A 770 -14.42 29.68 -20.94
N PRO A 771 -15.11 29.39 -22.05
CA PRO A 771 -16.57 29.32 -22.05
C PRO A 771 -17.07 28.19 -21.13
N SER A 772 -18.18 28.40 -20.42
CA SER A 772 -18.78 27.40 -19.50
C SER A 772 -19.18 26.09 -20.19
N ASN A 773 -19.43 26.15 -21.51
CA ASN A 773 -19.73 25.01 -22.38
C ASN A 773 -18.53 24.51 -23.21
N PHE A 774 -17.30 24.80 -22.75
CA PHE A 774 -16.05 24.29 -23.32
C PHE A 774 -15.39 23.29 -22.35
N PHE A 775 -15.28 22.03 -22.75
CA PHE A 775 -14.80 20.92 -21.91
C PHE A 775 -13.44 20.37 -22.36
N THR A 776 -12.53 20.20 -21.39
CA THR A 776 -11.34 19.34 -21.48
C THR A 776 -11.48 18.25 -20.41
N LEU A 777 -11.74 17.00 -20.81
CA LEU A 777 -11.98 15.90 -19.87
C LEU A 777 -10.68 15.14 -19.61
N ASN A 778 -10.23 15.07 -18.36
CA ASN A 778 -8.94 14.48 -17.99
C ASN A 778 -9.06 13.27 -17.07
N ASP A 779 -10.10 13.22 -16.24
CA ASP A 779 -10.39 12.13 -15.33
C ASP A 779 -11.90 11.89 -15.20
N GLN A 780 -12.28 10.92 -14.37
CA GLN A 780 -13.68 10.50 -14.22
C GLN A 780 -14.57 11.56 -13.55
N HIS A 781 -13.98 12.52 -12.81
CA HIS A 781 -14.72 13.62 -12.20
C HIS A 781 -15.08 14.69 -13.25
N ASP A 782 -14.15 15.05 -14.14
CA ASP A 782 -14.44 15.88 -15.32
C ASP A 782 -15.58 15.25 -16.16
N CYS A 783 -15.46 13.94 -16.44
CA CYS A 783 -16.48 13.19 -17.19
C CYS A 783 -17.86 13.22 -16.52
N ALA A 784 -17.93 13.05 -15.19
CA ALA A 784 -19.19 13.07 -14.46
C ALA A 784 -19.82 14.49 -14.43
N GLN A 785 -19.02 15.55 -14.26
CA GLN A 785 -19.52 16.92 -14.36
C GLN A 785 -20.07 17.21 -15.76
N ALA A 786 -19.32 16.88 -16.82
CA ALA A 786 -19.77 17.07 -18.19
C ALA A 786 -21.03 16.26 -18.52
N SER A 787 -21.15 15.03 -18.01
CA SER A 787 -22.34 14.19 -18.20
C SER A 787 -23.60 14.84 -17.63
N ARG A 788 -23.53 15.42 -16.43
CA ARG A 788 -24.65 16.12 -15.79
C ARG A 788 -24.98 17.40 -16.52
N TRP A 789 -23.96 18.24 -16.79
CA TRP A 789 -24.16 19.48 -17.55
C TRP A 789 -24.83 19.24 -18.92
N LEU A 790 -24.44 18.17 -19.63
CA LEU A 790 -25.06 17.79 -20.91
C LEU A 790 -26.54 17.42 -20.77
N LEU A 791 -26.89 16.62 -19.76
CA LEU A 791 -28.29 16.24 -19.48
C LEU A 791 -29.13 17.48 -19.16
N ASP A 792 -28.62 18.35 -18.29
CA ASP A 792 -29.33 19.53 -17.80
C ASP A 792 -29.46 20.65 -18.85
N ASN A 793 -28.46 20.82 -19.74
CA ASN A 793 -28.33 22.01 -20.60
C ASN A 793 -28.30 21.73 -22.12
N PHE A 794 -28.11 20.50 -22.58
CA PHE A 794 -27.78 20.24 -23.99
C PHE A 794 -28.58 19.13 -24.69
N VAL A 795 -28.89 18.01 -24.02
CA VAL A 795 -29.50 16.83 -24.67
C VAL A 795 -30.83 17.18 -25.33
N GLU A 796 -31.76 17.77 -24.57
CA GLU A 796 -33.11 18.16 -25.03
C GLU A 796 -33.14 19.46 -25.87
N GLN A 797 -32.03 20.17 -26.01
CA GLN A 797 -31.94 21.40 -26.80
C GLN A 797 -31.61 21.10 -28.27
N GLU A 798 -31.76 22.08 -29.18
CA GLU A 798 -31.47 21.87 -30.62
C GLU A 798 -30.01 22.14 -31.04
N GLY A 799 -29.16 22.66 -30.15
CA GLY A 799 -27.79 23.10 -30.48
C GLY A 799 -26.80 21.97 -30.80
N ASN A 800 -25.73 22.30 -31.54
CA ASN A 800 -24.72 21.33 -31.99
C ASN A 800 -23.58 21.11 -30.99
N ALA A 801 -23.02 19.89 -30.99
CA ALA A 801 -21.79 19.52 -30.29
C ALA A 801 -20.60 19.49 -31.26
N VAL A 802 -19.46 20.06 -30.85
CA VAL A 802 -18.20 19.98 -31.60
C VAL A 802 -17.18 19.19 -30.78
N VAL A 803 -16.53 18.20 -31.39
CA VAL A 803 -15.51 17.37 -30.76
C VAL A 803 -14.21 17.50 -31.56
N TYR A 804 -13.20 18.16 -30.99
CA TYR A 804 -11.98 18.59 -31.69
C TYR A 804 -10.75 17.81 -31.24
N GLY A 805 -10.12 17.07 -32.16
CA GLY A 805 -8.90 16.30 -31.90
C GLY A 805 -8.75 15.08 -32.80
N ASP A 806 -7.65 14.33 -32.59
CA ASP A 806 -7.28 13.15 -33.39
C ASP A 806 -7.02 11.89 -32.53
N SER A 807 -7.41 11.91 -31.26
CA SER A 807 -7.21 10.79 -30.33
C SER A 807 -8.37 9.79 -30.35
N THR A 808 -8.15 8.61 -29.78
CA THR A 808 -9.20 7.61 -29.53
C THR A 808 -10.30 8.13 -28.59
N ASP A 809 -9.95 9.01 -27.63
CA ASP A 809 -10.90 9.69 -26.72
C ASP A 809 -11.98 10.49 -27.48
N VAL A 810 -11.68 11.06 -28.66
CA VAL A 810 -12.66 11.73 -29.54
C VAL A 810 -13.84 10.81 -29.84
N TYR A 811 -13.54 9.57 -30.21
CA TYR A 811 -14.52 8.60 -30.67
C TYR A 811 -15.34 8.03 -29.49
N SER A 812 -14.72 7.84 -28.32
CA SER A 812 -15.44 7.48 -27.09
C SER A 812 -16.37 8.60 -26.61
N CYS A 813 -15.97 9.87 -26.73
CA CYS A 813 -16.85 11.01 -26.47
C CYS A 813 -18.05 11.04 -27.44
N VAL A 814 -17.85 10.77 -28.73
CA VAL A 814 -18.96 10.73 -29.71
C VAL A 814 -19.94 9.59 -29.42
N GLU A 815 -19.44 8.38 -29.12
CA GLU A 815 -20.29 7.26 -28.70
C GLU A 815 -21.04 7.57 -27.41
N MET A 816 -20.41 8.24 -26.43
CA MET A 816 -21.09 8.69 -25.21
C MET A 816 -22.20 9.71 -25.48
N LEU A 817 -21.97 10.69 -26.36
CA LEU A 817 -23.01 11.65 -26.79
C LEU A 817 -24.18 10.94 -27.49
N LEU A 818 -23.90 9.95 -28.36
CA LEU A 818 -24.92 9.12 -28.99
C LEU A 818 -25.70 8.26 -27.96
N CYS A 819 -25.03 7.74 -26.92
CA CYS A 819 -25.66 7.03 -25.81
C CYS A 819 -26.54 7.94 -24.93
N LEU A 820 -26.20 9.22 -24.79
CA LEU A 820 -27.03 10.25 -24.14
C LEU A 820 -28.22 10.71 -25.01
N GLY A 821 -28.46 10.08 -26.16
CA GLY A 821 -29.60 10.39 -27.04
C GLY A 821 -29.38 11.58 -27.99
N VAL A 822 -28.19 12.18 -28.02
CA VAL A 822 -27.88 13.26 -28.95
C VAL A 822 -27.94 12.73 -30.39
N ARG A 823 -28.78 13.34 -31.23
CA ARG A 823 -28.89 12.99 -32.66
C ARG A 823 -27.53 13.22 -33.33
N GLY A 824 -26.99 12.22 -34.03
CA GLY A 824 -25.63 12.32 -34.59
C GLY A 824 -25.45 13.44 -35.61
N SER A 825 -26.50 13.86 -36.32
CA SER A 825 -26.51 15.05 -37.18
C SER A 825 -26.30 16.39 -36.45
N ARG A 826 -26.43 16.44 -35.11
CA ARG A 826 -25.99 17.57 -34.25
C ARG A 826 -24.51 17.49 -33.83
N ILE A 827 -23.80 16.41 -34.15
CA ILE A 827 -22.42 16.16 -33.71
C ILE A 827 -21.45 16.44 -34.86
N HIS A 828 -20.40 17.21 -34.57
CA HIS A 828 -19.35 17.60 -35.50
C HIS A 828 -17.99 17.14 -34.97
N VAL A 829 -17.44 16.08 -35.55
CA VAL A 829 -16.06 15.63 -35.29
C VAL A 829 -15.12 16.46 -36.16
N VAL A 830 -14.09 17.04 -35.55
CA VAL A 830 -13.17 17.97 -36.22
C VAL A 830 -11.73 17.54 -35.96
N HIS A 831 -11.09 16.99 -36.99
CA HIS A 831 -9.70 16.52 -36.94
C HIS A 831 -8.72 17.67 -37.18
N THR A 832 -7.53 17.59 -36.58
CA THR A 832 -6.55 18.69 -36.61
C THR A 832 -5.65 18.63 -37.86
N LEU A 833 -4.59 19.45 -37.88
CA LEU A 833 -3.58 19.42 -38.94
C LEU A 833 -2.54 18.32 -38.67
N ALA A 834 -2.63 17.23 -39.43
CA ALA A 834 -1.70 16.11 -39.34
C ALA A 834 -0.59 16.20 -40.40
N ASP A 835 0.68 16.20 -39.96
CA ASP A 835 1.87 16.17 -40.84
C ASP A 835 1.89 14.91 -41.77
N LYS A 836 1.13 13.86 -41.42
CA LYS A 836 0.67 12.75 -42.28
C LYS A 836 -0.70 12.26 -41.78
N PRO A 837 -1.67 11.90 -42.66
CA PRO A 837 -2.98 11.38 -42.25
C PRO A 837 -2.90 9.90 -41.82
N THR A 838 -2.39 9.63 -40.61
CA THR A 838 -2.38 8.29 -39.99
C THR A 838 -3.40 8.18 -38.87
N SER A 839 -4.37 7.28 -39.02
CA SER A 839 -5.41 6.99 -38.02
C SER A 839 -4.83 6.66 -36.62
N CYS A 840 -5.49 7.14 -35.57
CA CYS A 840 -5.17 6.82 -34.17
C CYS A 840 -5.23 5.32 -33.86
N PHE A 841 -6.18 4.60 -34.49
CA PHE A 841 -6.34 3.16 -34.32
C PHE A 841 -5.17 2.37 -34.92
N GLN A 842 -4.47 2.94 -35.91
CA GLN A 842 -3.40 2.33 -36.70
C GLN A 842 -3.77 0.97 -37.33
N ASN A 843 -5.07 0.69 -37.45
CA ASN A 843 -5.64 -0.49 -38.08
C ASN A 843 -6.71 -0.01 -39.09
N PRO A 844 -6.55 -0.25 -40.40
CA PRO A 844 -7.43 0.32 -41.41
C PRO A 844 -8.84 -0.27 -41.39
N ALA A 845 -9.02 -1.52 -40.93
CA ALA A 845 -10.34 -2.13 -40.80
C ALA A 845 -11.14 -1.45 -39.66
N VAL A 846 -10.49 -1.17 -38.52
CA VAL A 846 -11.12 -0.45 -37.41
C VAL A 846 -11.41 1.01 -37.79
N ASP A 847 -10.50 1.68 -38.49
CA ASP A 847 -10.71 3.05 -38.98
C ASP A 847 -11.93 3.12 -39.93
N GLN A 848 -12.04 2.19 -40.88
CA GLN A 848 -13.18 2.11 -41.79
C GLN A 848 -14.49 1.78 -41.05
N ALA A 849 -14.46 0.89 -40.06
CA ALA A 849 -15.63 0.54 -39.25
C ALA A 849 -16.19 1.76 -38.51
N VAL A 850 -15.31 2.55 -37.89
CA VAL A 850 -15.68 3.77 -37.17
C VAL A 850 -16.19 4.85 -38.13
N ARG A 851 -15.55 5.04 -39.30
CA ARG A 851 -16.07 5.94 -40.36
C ARG A 851 -17.48 5.54 -40.80
N ASN A 852 -17.72 4.26 -41.06
CA ASN A 852 -19.02 3.74 -41.46
C ASN A 852 -20.06 3.97 -40.35
N ALA A 853 -19.72 3.74 -39.09
CA ALA A 853 -20.63 3.94 -37.96
C ALA A 853 -20.99 5.42 -37.74
N LEU A 854 -20.03 6.34 -37.92
CA LEU A 854 -20.28 7.79 -37.90
C LEU A 854 -21.23 8.21 -39.02
N GLN A 855 -21.00 7.75 -40.26
CA GLN A 855 -21.87 8.01 -41.41
C GLN A 855 -23.29 7.44 -41.20
N ASN A 856 -23.40 6.21 -40.69
CA ASN A 856 -24.68 5.56 -40.36
C ASN A 856 -25.45 6.25 -39.22
N LYS A 857 -24.81 7.18 -38.50
CA LYS A 857 -25.41 8.02 -37.46
C LYS A 857 -25.54 9.49 -37.88
N GLU A 858 -25.28 9.81 -39.15
CA GLU A 858 -25.29 11.17 -39.71
C GLU A 858 -24.28 12.14 -39.06
N VAL A 859 -23.23 11.63 -38.39
CA VAL A 859 -22.24 12.46 -37.71
C VAL A 859 -21.38 13.21 -38.73
N ASN A 860 -21.31 14.53 -38.60
CA ASN A 860 -20.53 15.38 -39.49
C ASN A 860 -19.03 15.25 -39.15
N VAL A 861 -18.18 14.94 -40.14
CA VAL A 861 -16.74 14.79 -39.95
C VAL A 861 -15.98 15.79 -40.82
N HIS A 862 -15.09 16.57 -40.18
CA HIS A 862 -14.26 17.60 -40.80
C HIS A 862 -12.78 17.26 -40.61
N HIS A 863 -11.94 17.62 -41.58
CA HIS A 863 -10.52 17.28 -41.63
C HIS A 863 -9.64 18.52 -41.86
N ASN A 864 -8.35 18.43 -41.51
CA ASN A 864 -7.34 19.48 -41.67
C ASN A 864 -7.74 20.83 -41.02
N CYS A 865 -8.50 20.78 -39.92
CA CYS A 865 -9.06 21.97 -39.29
C CYS A 865 -8.13 22.51 -38.20
N LEU A 866 -7.71 23.77 -38.36
CA LEU A 866 -6.98 24.50 -37.33
C LEU A 866 -7.90 25.54 -36.69
N LEU A 867 -8.11 25.45 -35.37
CA LEU A 867 -8.98 26.36 -34.63
C LEU A 867 -8.49 27.81 -34.75
N ALA A 868 -9.31 28.68 -35.33
CA ALA A 868 -8.95 30.07 -35.62
C ALA A 868 -9.58 31.04 -34.60
N GLN A 869 -10.88 30.93 -34.33
CA GLN A 869 -11.60 31.80 -33.41
C GLN A 869 -12.72 31.05 -32.65
N LEU A 870 -12.98 31.51 -31.43
CA LEU A 870 -14.19 31.21 -30.64
C LEU A 870 -15.13 32.42 -30.76
N ASN A 871 -16.43 32.20 -30.93
CA ASN A 871 -17.46 33.23 -31.12
C ASN A 871 -17.08 34.33 -32.13
N ASP A 872 -16.38 33.98 -33.20
CA ASP A 872 -15.88 34.89 -34.24
C ASP A 872 -15.10 36.11 -33.68
N GLY A 873 -14.40 35.91 -32.56
CA GLY A 873 -13.62 36.94 -31.86
C GLY A 873 -14.44 37.89 -30.98
N GLN A 874 -15.73 37.59 -30.74
CA GLN A 874 -16.63 38.39 -29.90
C GLN A 874 -16.61 37.92 -28.43
N HIS A 875 -17.67 38.22 -27.66
CA HIS A 875 -17.78 37.84 -26.25
C HIS A 875 -17.67 36.30 -26.09
N PRO A 876 -16.83 35.78 -25.17
CA PRO A 876 -16.53 34.34 -25.11
C PRO A 876 -17.67 33.51 -24.50
N GLU A 877 -18.55 34.11 -23.69
CA GLU A 877 -19.57 33.40 -22.92
C GLU A 877 -21.00 33.72 -23.41
N PRO A 878 -21.89 32.71 -23.58
CA PRO A 878 -21.56 31.30 -23.81
C PRO A 878 -20.96 31.10 -25.20
N LEU A 879 -20.30 29.96 -25.44
CA LEU A 879 -19.91 29.58 -26.79
C LEU A 879 -21.16 29.33 -27.63
N LYS A 880 -21.18 29.89 -28.84
CA LYS A 880 -22.27 29.84 -29.83
C LYS A 880 -21.78 29.45 -31.21
N ALA A 881 -20.53 29.80 -31.55
CA ALA A 881 -19.89 29.44 -32.80
C ALA A 881 -18.39 29.18 -32.62
N VAL A 882 -17.85 28.28 -33.42
CA VAL A 882 -16.41 28.02 -33.55
C VAL A 882 -15.99 28.04 -35.01
N SER A 883 -14.79 28.55 -35.22
CA SER A 883 -14.38 29.09 -36.51
C SER A 883 -12.96 28.58 -36.80
N PHE A 884 -12.79 27.83 -37.90
CA PHE A 884 -11.58 27.08 -38.26
C PHE A 884 -11.00 27.50 -39.62
N THR A 885 -9.68 27.56 -39.72
CA THR A 885 -8.96 27.61 -41.01
C THR A 885 -8.75 26.19 -41.53
N ILE A 886 -9.07 25.97 -42.81
CA ILE A 886 -8.87 24.73 -43.58
C ILE A 886 -8.17 25.04 -44.91
N ASP A 887 -7.85 24.02 -45.71
CA ASP A 887 -7.20 24.14 -47.03
C ASP A 887 -8.10 24.74 -48.14
N GLY A 888 -9.13 25.53 -47.77
CA GLY A 888 -10.19 26.02 -48.63
C GLY A 888 -10.96 27.18 -47.99
N PRO A 889 -12.26 27.37 -48.29
CA PRO A 889 -13.06 28.40 -47.61
C PRO A 889 -13.15 28.09 -46.10
N PRO A 890 -12.95 29.07 -45.22
CA PRO A 890 -12.93 28.84 -43.77
C PRO A 890 -14.24 28.25 -43.23
N LEU A 891 -14.11 27.29 -42.31
CA LEU A 891 -15.22 26.53 -41.75
C LEU A 891 -15.73 27.19 -40.47
N ARG A 892 -16.97 27.68 -40.48
CA ARG A 892 -17.68 28.19 -39.31
C ARG A 892 -18.79 27.21 -38.93
N LEU A 893 -18.76 26.72 -37.69
CA LEU A 893 -19.77 25.84 -37.11
C LEU A 893 -20.52 26.56 -35.99
N GLU A 894 -21.84 26.41 -35.94
CA GLU A 894 -22.61 26.69 -34.73
C GLU A 894 -22.30 25.62 -33.69
N CYS A 895 -22.21 26.01 -32.42
CA CYS A 895 -21.68 25.17 -31.34
C CYS A 895 -22.29 25.60 -30.01
N ALA A 896 -23.07 24.71 -29.40
CA ALA A 896 -23.64 24.88 -28.05
C ALA A 896 -22.87 24.07 -26.99
N VAL A 897 -21.99 23.15 -27.40
CA VAL A 897 -20.98 22.53 -26.53
C VAL A 897 -19.73 22.15 -27.33
N PHE A 898 -18.54 22.29 -26.73
CA PHE A 898 -17.26 21.97 -27.35
C PHE A 898 -16.44 21.02 -26.46
N PHE A 899 -15.95 19.92 -27.02
CA PHE A 899 -15.05 18.97 -26.37
C PHE A 899 -13.68 19.00 -27.03
N ASN A 900 -12.63 19.20 -26.24
CA ASN A 900 -11.27 19.34 -26.74
C ASN A 900 -10.36 18.15 -26.36
N PHE A 901 -9.93 17.42 -27.37
CA PHE A 901 -9.00 16.29 -27.29
C PHE A 901 -7.79 16.46 -28.22
N SER A 902 -7.46 17.70 -28.61
CA SER A 902 -6.43 17.99 -29.61
C SER A 902 -4.98 17.81 -29.12
N TYR A 903 -4.70 18.04 -27.83
CA TYR A 903 -3.33 18.02 -27.29
C TYR A 903 -3.28 17.75 -25.78
N LYS A 904 -2.50 16.75 -25.36
CA LYS A 904 -2.15 16.51 -23.94
C LYS A 904 -0.80 17.16 -23.60
N GLY A 905 -0.79 18.09 -22.65
CA GLY A 905 0.39 18.79 -22.12
C GLY A 905 0.57 18.54 -20.61
N VAL A 906 1.57 19.15 -19.99
CA VAL A 906 1.66 19.20 -18.51
C VAL A 906 0.71 20.31 -18.02
N ASP A 907 -0.02 20.06 -16.93
CA ASP A 907 -0.86 21.07 -16.28
C ASP A 907 -0.07 22.37 -16.03
N SER A 908 -0.71 23.52 -16.23
CA SER A 908 -0.01 24.81 -16.23
C SER A 908 0.49 25.26 -14.87
N ASP A 909 -0.16 24.80 -13.79
CA ASP A 909 0.17 25.17 -12.42
C ASP A 909 1.24 24.22 -11.88
N ALA A 910 1.16 22.93 -12.23
CA ALA A 910 2.21 21.94 -12.01
C ALA A 910 3.50 22.30 -12.78
N PHE A 911 3.41 22.68 -14.06
CA PHE A 911 4.56 23.15 -14.85
C PHE A 911 5.21 24.37 -14.20
N LYS A 912 4.41 25.36 -13.80
CA LYS A 912 4.92 26.54 -13.08
C LYS A 912 5.62 26.13 -11.78
N ALA A 913 5.00 25.31 -10.94
CA ALA A 913 5.56 24.86 -9.67
C ALA A 913 6.90 24.11 -9.83
N ILE A 914 7.04 23.32 -10.89
CA ILE A 914 8.27 22.59 -11.26
C ILE A 914 9.36 23.57 -11.75
N ASN A 915 9.00 24.50 -12.63
CA ASN A 915 9.92 25.50 -13.18
C ASN A 915 10.45 26.47 -12.11
N ASP A 916 9.54 27.01 -11.29
CA ASP A 916 9.86 28.00 -10.25
C ASP A 916 10.68 27.37 -9.10
N ALA A 917 10.61 26.04 -8.94
CA ALA A 917 11.50 25.26 -8.06
C ALA A 917 12.86 24.92 -8.69
N CYS A 918 13.16 25.42 -9.90
CA CYS A 918 14.38 25.12 -10.65
C CYS A 918 14.63 23.61 -10.83
N LEU A 919 13.58 22.85 -11.12
CA LEU A 919 13.69 21.47 -11.60
C LEU A 919 13.92 21.47 -13.12
N VAL A 920 14.79 20.60 -13.62
CA VAL A 920 15.20 20.61 -15.03
C VAL A 920 14.04 20.14 -15.91
N PHE A 921 13.55 21.03 -16.77
CA PHE A 921 12.43 20.79 -17.67
C PHE A 921 12.84 21.04 -19.13
N ASP A 922 12.68 20.03 -19.99
CA ASP A 922 13.10 20.03 -21.39
C ASP A 922 11.95 19.48 -22.25
N GLY A 923 10.86 20.26 -22.33
CA GLY A 923 9.54 19.84 -22.84
C GLY A 923 8.77 18.90 -21.89
N ARG A 924 9.49 18.20 -21.02
CA ARG A 924 9.04 17.35 -19.92
C ARG A 924 10.02 17.42 -18.75
N LEU A 925 9.61 16.98 -17.56
CA LEU A 925 10.48 16.90 -16.39
C LEU A 925 11.57 15.85 -16.63
N VAL A 926 12.84 16.27 -16.50
CA VAL A 926 13.98 15.40 -16.77
C VAL A 926 14.33 14.56 -15.55
N ILE A 927 14.52 13.26 -15.77
CA ILE A 927 14.90 12.29 -14.72
C ILE A 927 16.13 11.44 -15.09
N ASP A 928 16.74 10.86 -14.06
CA ASP A 928 17.68 9.73 -14.18
C ASP A 928 16.97 8.37 -14.30
N THR A 929 17.76 7.30 -14.40
CA THR A 929 17.31 5.90 -14.51
C THR A 929 16.73 5.32 -13.22
N THR A 930 16.87 6.03 -12.10
CA THR A 930 16.29 5.73 -10.78
C THR A 930 15.20 6.74 -10.37
N PHE A 931 14.61 7.41 -11.38
CA PHE A 931 13.53 8.39 -11.26
C PHE A 931 13.87 9.70 -10.54
N HIS A 932 15.12 9.98 -10.16
CA HIS A 932 15.47 11.29 -9.56
C HIS A 932 15.38 12.41 -10.58
N THR A 933 14.93 13.57 -10.12
CA THR A 933 15.17 14.85 -10.80
C THR A 933 16.59 15.35 -10.49
N ASN A 934 16.91 16.62 -10.79
CA ASN A 934 18.10 17.29 -10.27
C ASN A 934 18.05 17.63 -8.76
N ASP A 935 17.16 17.00 -8.01
CA ASP A 935 17.08 17.01 -6.56
C ASP A 935 16.86 15.57 -6.06
N CYS A 936 17.75 15.06 -5.20
CA CYS A 936 17.66 13.67 -4.72
C CYS A 936 16.42 13.40 -3.84
N THR A 937 15.77 14.45 -3.34
CA THR A 937 14.53 14.34 -2.54
C THR A 937 13.26 14.39 -3.39
N ILE A 938 13.38 14.73 -4.68
CA ILE A 938 12.27 14.83 -5.63
C ILE A 938 12.45 13.86 -6.78
N ARG A 939 11.53 12.90 -6.89
CA ARG A 939 11.47 11.91 -7.96
C ARG A 939 10.21 12.10 -8.81
N ALA A 940 10.21 11.61 -10.04
CA ALA A 940 9.08 11.77 -10.94
C ALA A 940 8.91 10.58 -11.89
N ALA A 941 7.66 10.27 -12.24
CA ALA A 941 7.34 9.15 -13.11
C ALA A 941 6.09 9.40 -13.96
N GLY A 942 5.82 8.50 -14.92
CA GLY A 942 4.71 8.61 -15.85
C GLY A 942 4.89 9.66 -16.95
N PRO A 943 3.85 9.92 -17.76
CA PRO A 943 3.91 10.75 -18.97
C PRO A 943 4.44 12.19 -18.78
N LEU A 944 4.51 12.67 -17.54
CA LEU A 944 5.18 13.91 -17.11
C LEU A 944 6.67 13.96 -17.52
N THR A 945 7.36 12.82 -17.58
CA THR A 945 8.83 12.80 -17.59
C THR A 945 9.47 12.36 -18.91
N LYS A 946 10.79 12.61 -18.99
CA LYS A 946 11.72 12.06 -19.98
C LYS A 946 13.06 11.72 -19.31
N PHE A 947 13.80 10.75 -19.83
CA PHE A 947 15.17 10.52 -19.38
C PHE A 947 16.10 11.66 -19.81
N ALA A 948 17.17 11.89 -19.05
CA ALA A 948 18.19 12.87 -19.37
C ALA A 948 18.92 12.58 -20.69
N ARG A 949 19.36 13.63 -21.40
CA ARG A 949 20.04 13.48 -22.71
C ARG A 949 21.34 12.65 -22.65
N ARG A 950 21.93 12.45 -21.46
CA ARG A 950 23.11 11.57 -21.22
C ARG A 950 22.88 10.10 -21.57
N TYR A 951 21.62 9.67 -21.67
CA TYR A 951 21.22 8.31 -22.06
C TYR A 951 21.01 8.16 -23.57
N HIS A 952 21.14 9.24 -24.36
CA HIS A 952 20.88 9.29 -25.81
C HIS A 952 19.49 8.77 -26.24
N ALA A 953 18.54 8.71 -25.30
CA ALA A 953 17.26 8.03 -25.43
C ALA A 953 16.06 9.00 -25.37
N ASP A 954 16.17 10.21 -25.95
CA ASP A 954 15.14 11.27 -25.89
C ASP A 954 13.72 10.82 -26.30
N GLN A 955 13.59 9.79 -27.12
CA GLN A 955 12.31 9.22 -27.55
C GLN A 955 11.72 8.22 -26.54
N TRP A 956 12.56 7.60 -25.69
CA TRP A 956 12.14 6.71 -24.61
C TRP A 956 11.66 7.56 -23.42
N SER A 957 10.37 7.43 -23.10
CA SER A 957 9.75 8.13 -21.98
C SER A 957 8.53 7.36 -21.51
N HIS A 958 8.12 7.55 -20.25
CA HIS A 958 7.07 6.74 -19.63
C HIS A 958 5.68 6.79 -20.30
N VAL A 959 5.46 7.70 -21.26
CA VAL A 959 4.25 7.67 -22.11
C VAL A 959 4.18 6.41 -23.01
N ASN A 960 5.31 5.74 -23.27
CA ASN A 960 5.40 4.59 -24.17
C ASN A 960 5.14 3.25 -23.48
N PHE A 961 5.28 3.18 -22.16
CA PHE A 961 5.25 1.93 -21.37
C PHE A 961 3.92 1.76 -20.62
N ASN A 962 3.79 0.65 -19.88
CA ASN A 962 2.65 0.42 -19.00
C ASN A 962 2.77 1.27 -17.73
N SER A 963 1.76 2.08 -17.41
CA SER A 963 1.79 2.97 -16.24
C SER A 963 1.88 2.22 -14.90
N LYS A 964 1.29 1.03 -14.81
CA LYS A 964 1.31 0.22 -13.59
C LYS A 964 2.70 -0.37 -13.35
N GLU A 965 3.34 -0.90 -14.39
CA GLU A 965 4.74 -1.36 -14.35
C GLU A 965 5.70 -0.23 -13.94
N VAL A 966 5.56 0.96 -14.52
CA VAL A 966 6.37 2.14 -14.18
C VAL A 966 6.18 2.58 -12.72
N GLY A 967 4.97 2.51 -12.17
CA GLY A 967 4.71 2.85 -10.76
C GLY A 967 5.17 1.78 -9.77
N GLN A 968 5.12 0.51 -10.16
CA GLN A 968 5.69 -0.62 -9.41
C GLN A 968 7.22 -0.51 -9.35
N GLU A 969 7.88 -0.17 -10.47
CA GLU A 969 9.33 -0.02 -10.52
C GLU A 969 9.82 1.26 -9.83
N LEU A 970 9.02 2.34 -9.84
CA LEU A 970 9.28 3.48 -8.96
C LEU A 970 9.28 3.07 -7.49
N ALA A 971 8.39 2.16 -7.07
CA ALA A 971 8.35 1.69 -5.68
C ALA A 971 9.48 0.69 -5.37
N SER A 972 9.84 -0.21 -6.30
CA SER A 972 10.95 -1.17 -6.12
C SER A 972 12.28 -0.43 -5.86
N VAL A 973 12.55 0.65 -6.61
CA VAL A 973 13.72 1.51 -6.46
C VAL A 973 13.72 2.30 -5.14
N LEU A 974 12.56 2.54 -4.52
CA LEU A 974 12.47 3.29 -3.26
C LEU A 974 12.44 2.42 -2.00
N LEU A 975 11.95 1.18 -2.09
CA LEU A 975 11.85 0.29 -0.94
C LEU A 975 13.18 0.07 -0.19
N PRO A 976 14.34 -0.13 -0.83
CA PRO A 976 15.64 -0.24 -0.15
C PRO A 976 16.10 1.00 0.64
N PHE A 977 15.44 2.16 0.48
CA PHE A 977 15.71 3.36 1.32
C PHE A 977 14.86 3.39 2.60
N PHE A 978 13.87 2.50 2.72
CA PHE A 978 12.94 2.43 3.85
C PHE A 978 12.99 1.08 4.58
N ASP A 979 13.21 -0.01 3.86
CA ASP A 979 13.15 -1.37 4.36
C ASP A 979 14.54 -1.87 4.82
N PRO A 980 14.78 -2.04 6.14
CA PRO A 980 16.06 -2.50 6.66
C PRO A 980 16.29 -4.00 6.43
N THR A 981 15.35 -4.72 5.81
CA THR A 981 15.48 -6.15 5.45
C THR A 981 15.98 -6.37 4.02
N LEU A 982 15.95 -5.33 3.18
CA LEU A 982 16.52 -5.36 1.83
C LEU A 982 18.00 -4.97 1.86
N GLU A 983 18.77 -5.51 0.91
CA GLU A 983 20.15 -5.05 0.70
C GLU A 983 20.16 -3.61 0.16
N ALA A 984 21.10 -2.80 0.64
CA ALA A 984 21.28 -1.44 0.12
C ALA A 984 21.63 -1.51 -1.38
N PRO A 985 21.03 -0.65 -2.22
CA PRO A 985 21.15 -0.77 -3.66
C PRO A 985 22.61 -0.58 -4.08
N ALA A 986 23.18 -1.61 -4.73
CA ALA A 986 24.54 -1.54 -5.24
C ALA A 986 24.65 -0.41 -6.27
N ASN A 987 25.67 0.44 -6.14
CA ASN A 987 25.97 1.45 -7.16
C ASN A 987 26.18 0.74 -8.51
N PRO A 988 25.51 1.14 -9.59
CA PRO A 988 25.70 0.53 -10.90
C PRO A 988 27.16 0.69 -11.35
N THR A 989 27.67 -0.30 -12.09
CA THR A 989 28.97 -0.15 -12.75
C THR A 989 28.89 0.97 -13.81
N PRO A 990 30.01 1.61 -14.19
CA PRO A 990 29.99 2.73 -15.13
C PRO A 990 29.31 2.41 -16.46
N ASP A 991 29.42 1.17 -16.94
CA ASP A 991 28.78 0.71 -18.18
C ASP A 991 27.25 0.56 -18.05
N LEU A 992 26.75 0.34 -16.82
CA LEU A 992 25.31 0.23 -16.52
C LEU A 992 24.65 1.58 -16.21
N ASP A 993 25.36 2.59 -15.70
CA ASP A 993 24.82 3.95 -15.47
C ASP A 993 24.43 4.70 -16.78
N HIS A 994 24.67 4.10 -17.95
CA HIS A 994 24.22 4.59 -19.25
C HIS A 994 23.01 3.84 -19.83
N LEU A 995 22.52 2.76 -19.19
CA LEU A 995 21.38 1.98 -19.68
C LEU A 995 20.07 2.40 -19.03
N ILE A 996 19.00 2.50 -19.82
CA ILE A 996 17.63 2.78 -19.32
C ILE A 996 16.87 1.50 -18.92
N PRO A 997 15.99 1.55 -17.91
CA PRO A 997 15.11 0.43 -17.57
C PRO A 997 14.29 -0.04 -18.78
N THR A 998 14.21 -1.37 -18.94
CA THR A 998 13.42 -2.00 -20.00
C THR A 998 12.09 -2.48 -19.43
N TYR A 999 11.01 -1.87 -19.91
CA TYR A 999 9.64 -2.18 -19.53
C TYR A 999 9.04 -3.24 -20.47
N THR A 1000 8.35 -4.23 -19.90
CA THR A 1000 7.98 -5.49 -20.56
C THR A 1000 6.48 -5.71 -20.67
N GLN A 1001 5.70 -5.19 -19.72
CA GLN A 1001 4.24 -5.33 -19.73
C GLN A 1001 3.65 -4.57 -20.92
N PRO A 1002 2.61 -5.10 -21.59
CA PRO A 1002 2.05 -4.44 -22.75
C PRO A 1002 1.42 -3.11 -22.36
N LYS A 1003 1.47 -2.15 -23.30
CA LYS A 1003 0.61 -0.96 -23.20
C LYS A 1003 -0.77 -1.33 -23.75
N THR A 1004 -1.78 -1.15 -22.89
CA THR A 1004 -3.19 -1.44 -23.20
C THR A 1004 -3.97 -0.14 -23.32
N GLU A 1005 -4.95 -0.13 -24.22
CA GLU A 1005 -5.83 1.00 -24.52
C GLU A 1005 -7.18 0.43 -24.98
N GLY A 1006 -8.29 0.83 -24.35
CA GLY A 1006 -9.61 0.29 -24.70
C GLY A 1006 -10.76 1.17 -24.21
N GLY A 1007 -11.92 1.00 -24.84
CA GLY A 1007 -13.09 1.86 -24.61
C GLY A 1007 -14.25 1.53 -25.52
N ARG A 1008 -15.26 2.40 -25.54
CA ARG A 1008 -16.41 2.30 -26.44
C ARG A 1008 -16.18 3.20 -27.66
N LEU A 1009 -16.55 2.73 -28.85
CA LEU A 1009 -16.41 3.46 -30.12
C LEU A 1009 -17.76 3.56 -30.85
N PRO A 1010 -17.94 4.57 -31.74
CA PRO A 1010 -19.21 4.86 -32.39
C PRO A 1010 -19.83 3.62 -33.04
N GLY A 1011 -21.10 3.38 -32.72
CA GLY A 1011 -21.86 2.23 -33.23
C GLY A 1011 -21.97 1.07 -32.25
N GLY A 1012 -21.71 1.27 -30.96
CA GLY A 1012 -21.85 0.23 -29.93
C GLY A 1012 -20.62 -0.66 -29.72
N TYR A 1013 -19.53 -0.44 -30.43
CA TYR A 1013 -18.37 -1.35 -30.38
C TYR A 1013 -17.57 -1.18 -29.08
N SER A 1014 -17.27 -2.28 -28.42
CA SER A 1014 -16.15 -2.40 -27.48
C SER A 1014 -14.85 -2.54 -28.27
N TYR A 1015 -13.89 -1.66 -27.99
CA TYR A 1015 -12.57 -1.66 -28.58
C TYR A 1015 -11.51 -2.03 -27.54
N LEU A 1016 -10.55 -2.85 -27.93
CA LEU A 1016 -9.36 -3.14 -27.14
C LEU A 1016 -8.15 -3.20 -28.07
N ARG A 1017 -7.07 -2.55 -27.65
CA ARG A 1017 -5.75 -2.61 -28.24
C ARG A 1017 -4.73 -2.96 -27.15
N ILE A 1018 -4.01 -4.05 -27.35
CA ILE A 1018 -2.87 -4.45 -26.53
C ILE A 1018 -1.65 -4.42 -27.44
N ARG A 1019 -0.56 -3.77 -27.04
CA ARG A 1019 0.65 -3.68 -27.86
C ARG A 1019 1.92 -3.67 -27.02
N LYS A 1020 3.01 -4.15 -27.61
CA LYS A 1020 4.35 -3.98 -27.05
C LYS A 1020 4.67 -2.52 -26.74
N PRO A 1021 5.39 -2.23 -25.64
CA PRO A 1021 5.97 -0.92 -25.41
C PRO A 1021 7.04 -0.61 -26.46
N SER A 1022 6.84 0.47 -27.22
CA SER A 1022 7.66 0.81 -28.38
C SER A 1022 7.72 2.31 -28.60
N LEU A 1023 8.76 2.75 -29.31
CA LEU A 1023 8.88 4.13 -29.77
C LEU A 1023 7.85 4.43 -30.86
N TYR A 1024 7.25 5.63 -30.80
CA TYR A 1024 6.42 6.14 -31.88
C TYR A 1024 7.30 6.73 -32.99
N THR A 1025 7.93 5.87 -33.79
CA THR A 1025 8.75 6.29 -34.95
C THR A 1025 7.89 6.38 -36.22
N SER A 1026 7.54 7.60 -36.66
CA SER A 1026 6.91 7.87 -37.97
C SER A 1026 7.90 7.73 -39.16
N THR A 1027 9.06 7.09 -38.92
CA THR A 1027 10.22 7.03 -39.81
C THR A 1027 10.66 5.58 -40.00
N ALA A 1028 10.21 5.01 -41.13
CA ALA A 1028 10.49 3.65 -41.62
C ALA A 1028 10.01 2.47 -40.73
N PRO A 1029 9.58 1.35 -41.33
CA PRO A 1029 9.54 0.09 -40.60
C PRO A 1029 10.97 -0.31 -40.21
N SER A 1030 11.10 -1.03 -39.09
CA SER A 1030 12.37 -1.67 -38.73
C SER A 1030 12.83 -2.61 -39.85
N VAL A 1031 14.15 -2.77 -40.02
CA VAL A 1031 14.74 -3.71 -40.99
C VAL A 1031 14.54 -5.17 -40.56
N ALA A 1032 14.07 -5.40 -39.32
CA ALA A 1032 13.54 -6.69 -38.90
C ALA A 1032 12.37 -7.11 -39.80
N LYS A 1033 12.36 -8.38 -40.25
CA LYS A 1033 11.20 -8.94 -40.96
C LYS A 1033 9.96 -8.83 -40.06
N PRO A 1034 8.80 -8.36 -40.55
CA PRO A 1034 7.56 -8.47 -39.79
C PRO A 1034 7.28 -9.96 -39.53
N GLY A 1035 6.74 -10.26 -38.35
CA GLY A 1035 6.21 -11.58 -38.05
C GLY A 1035 4.83 -11.78 -38.70
N ARG A 1036 4.13 -12.82 -38.28
CA ARG A 1036 2.84 -13.19 -38.86
C ARG A 1036 1.70 -12.31 -38.33
N GLU A 1037 0.72 -12.01 -39.19
CA GLU A 1037 -0.57 -11.43 -38.79
C GLU A 1037 -1.68 -12.48 -39.00
N LEU A 1038 -2.61 -12.61 -38.05
CA LEU A 1038 -3.77 -13.50 -38.13
C LEU A 1038 -5.05 -12.73 -37.79
N VAL A 1039 -6.11 -12.90 -38.58
CA VAL A 1039 -7.40 -12.19 -38.41
C VAL A 1039 -8.56 -13.18 -38.47
N THR A 1040 -9.51 -13.05 -37.55
CA THR A 1040 -10.82 -13.75 -37.61
C THR A 1040 -12.00 -12.78 -37.52
N GLY A 1041 -13.15 -13.23 -38.01
CA GLY A 1041 -14.37 -12.43 -38.06
C GLY A 1041 -14.24 -11.20 -38.97
N ARG A 1042 -15.17 -10.24 -38.84
CA ARG A 1042 -15.17 -9.00 -39.63
C ARG A 1042 -15.69 -7.81 -38.82
N VAL A 1043 -15.42 -6.60 -39.30
CA VAL A 1043 -15.83 -5.36 -38.61
C VAL A 1043 -17.30 -5.04 -38.84
N GLU A 1044 -17.84 -5.38 -40.01
CA GLU A 1044 -19.26 -5.18 -40.36
C GLU A 1044 -20.19 -6.08 -39.54
N THR A 1045 -19.73 -7.28 -39.19
CA THR A 1045 -20.40 -8.21 -38.27
C THR A 1045 -20.06 -7.95 -36.80
N GLY A 1046 -19.20 -6.96 -36.52
CA GLY A 1046 -18.83 -6.56 -35.16
C GLY A 1046 -18.20 -7.68 -34.34
N ASN A 1047 -17.37 -8.52 -34.97
CA ASN A 1047 -16.62 -9.61 -34.35
C ASN A 1047 -15.18 -9.70 -34.88
N TYR A 1048 -14.54 -8.55 -35.11
CA TYR A 1048 -13.18 -8.50 -35.64
C TYR A 1048 -12.14 -8.74 -34.53
N PHE A 1049 -11.22 -9.67 -34.77
CA PHE A 1049 -10.10 -9.97 -33.87
C PHE A 1049 -8.82 -10.12 -34.71
N HIS A 1050 -7.78 -9.37 -34.35
CA HIS A 1050 -6.47 -9.38 -35.02
C HIS A 1050 -5.35 -9.66 -34.00
N LEU A 1051 -4.47 -10.61 -34.35
CA LEU A 1051 -3.24 -10.93 -33.65
C LEU A 1051 -2.03 -10.60 -34.52
N GLN A 1052 -1.04 -9.93 -33.95
CA GLN A 1052 0.25 -9.62 -34.57
C GLN A 1052 1.36 -10.35 -33.80
N PHE A 1053 2.19 -11.09 -34.52
CA PHE A 1053 3.32 -11.83 -33.98
C PHE A 1053 4.64 -11.15 -34.36
N ASN A 1054 5.66 -11.27 -33.50
CA ASN A 1054 7.02 -10.85 -33.82
C ASN A 1054 7.77 -11.89 -34.68
N SER A 1055 9.03 -11.63 -35.02
CA SER A 1055 9.89 -12.56 -35.76
C SER A 1055 10.37 -13.79 -34.95
N GLN A 1056 9.81 -14.02 -33.77
CA GLN A 1056 10.04 -15.17 -32.88
C GLN A 1056 8.70 -15.86 -32.53
N ASP A 1057 7.65 -15.62 -33.31
CA ASP A 1057 6.29 -16.18 -33.14
C ASP A 1057 5.67 -15.97 -31.74
N LEU A 1058 6.06 -14.88 -31.06
CA LEU A 1058 5.42 -14.36 -29.84
C LEU A 1058 4.37 -13.30 -30.20
N VAL A 1059 3.22 -13.29 -29.53
CA VAL A 1059 2.20 -12.23 -29.67
C VAL A 1059 2.78 -10.88 -29.23
N GLU A 1060 2.88 -9.94 -30.16
CA GLU A 1060 3.43 -8.58 -29.97
C GLU A 1060 2.32 -7.50 -30.00
N GLY A 1061 1.17 -7.82 -30.61
CA GLY A 1061 -0.01 -6.95 -30.66
C GLY A 1061 -1.33 -7.72 -30.76
N ILE A 1062 -2.39 -7.14 -30.19
CA ILE A 1062 -3.78 -7.62 -30.26
C ILE A 1062 -4.69 -6.43 -30.54
N THR A 1063 -5.64 -6.56 -31.47
CA THR A 1063 -6.68 -5.56 -31.72
C THR A 1063 -8.05 -6.23 -31.85
N CYS A 1064 -9.00 -5.83 -31.02
CA CYS A 1064 -10.36 -6.37 -30.96
C CYS A 1064 -11.38 -5.27 -31.20
N LEU A 1065 -12.44 -5.56 -31.99
CA LEU A 1065 -13.61 -4.71 -32.16
C LEU A 1065 -14.86 -5.60 -32.11
N PHE A 1066 -15.62 -5.52 -31.00
CA PHE A 1066 -16.71 -6.46 -30.68
C PHE A 1066 -17.98 -5.72 -30.24
N LEU A 1067 -19.16 -6.21 -30.64
CA LEU A 1067 -20.45 -5.64 -30.23
C LEU A 1067 -20.92 -6.05 -28.81
N LYS A 1068 -20.14 -6.87 -28.09
CA LYS A 1068 -20.38 -7.21 -26.68
C LYS A 1068 -19.19 -6.77 -25.80
N SER A 1069 -19.30 -6.96 -24.49
CA SER A 1069 -18.18 -6.78 -23.57
C SER A 1069 -16.99 -7.70 -23.89
N LEU A 1070 -15.78 -7.23 -23.60
CA LEU A 1070 -14.52 -7.95 -23.83
C LEU A 1070 -13.95 -8.47 -22.51
N PRO A 1071 -13.50 -9.74 -22.41
CA PRO A 1071 -12.77 -10.24 -21.25
C PRO A 1071 -11.31 -9.75 -21.25
N VAL A 1072 -11.13 -8.44 -21.01
CA VAL A 1072 -9.83 -7.75 -21.19
C VAL A 1072 -8.70 -8.38 -20.35
N SER A 1073 -8.98 -8.79 -19.11
CA SER A 1073 -8.01 -9.46 -18.24
C SER A 1073 -7.48 -10.76 -18.85
N ASN A 1074 -8.33 -11.55 -19.49
CA ASN A 1074 -7.94 -12.77 -20.20
C ASN A 1074 -7.04 -12.44 -21.40
N TYR A 1075 -7.44 -11.49 -22.25
CA TYR A 1075 -6.70 -11.17 -23.48
C TYR A 1075 -5.33 -10.52 -23.24
N ILE A 1076 -5.14 -9.77 -22.14
CA ILE A 1076 -3.81 -9.29 -21.73
C ILE A 1076 -2.84 -10.47 -21.49
N CYS A 1077 -3.33 -11.63 -21.05
CA CYS A 1077 -2.49 -12.82 -20.80
C CYS A 1077 -1.99 -13.52 -22.08
N LEU A 1078 -2.56 -13.20 -23.25
CA LEU A 1078 -2.14 -13.75 -24.54
C LEU A 1078 -0.88 -13.04 -25.09
N TYR A 1079 -0.63 -11.80 -24.65
CA TYR A 1079 0.57 -11.05 -25.05
C TYR A 1079 1.85 -11.72 -24.55
N GLY A 1080 2.89 -11.72 -25.39
CA GLY A 1080 4.16 -12.38 -25.11
C GLY A 1080 4.13 -13.91 -25.15
N LYS A 1081 2.99 -14.55 -25.46
CA LYS A 1081 2.88 -16.02 -25.58
C LYS A 1081 3.25 -16.47 -27.00
N HIS A 1082 3.91 -17.62 -27.08
CA HIS A 1082 4.32 -18.24 -28.34
C HIS A 1082 3.16 -18.97 -29.03
N GLN A 1083 3.09 -18.96 -30.37
CA GLN A 1083 1.99 -19.59 -31.12
C GLN A 1083 1.80 -21.09 -30.80
N LEU A 1084 2.88 -21.82 -30.45
CA LEU A 1084 2.78 -23.22 -30.01
C LEU A 1084 2.04 -23.37 -28.68
N LEU A 1085 2.26 -22.47 -27.71
CA LEU A 1085 1.55 -22.46 -26.42
C LEU A 1085 0.07 -22.06 -26.60
N LEU A 1086 -0.24 -21.26 -27.61
CA LEU A 1086 -1.61 -20.98 -28.07
C LEU A 1086 -2.20 -22.16 -28.88
N ASN A 1087 -1.96 -23.39 -28.41
CA ASN A 1087 -2.46 -24.65 -28.97
C ASN A 1087 -2.09 -24.86 -30.45
N ARG A 1088 -0.83 -24.52 -30.80
CA ARG A 1088 -0.29 -24.53 -32.19
C ARG A 1088 -1.12 -23.71 -33.17
N LEU A 1089 -1.26 -22.43 -32.86
CA LEU A 1089 -2.20 -21.53 -33.53
C LEU A 1089 -2.00 -21.48 -35.05
N TYR A 1090 -0.75 -21.51 -35.53
CA TYR A 1090 -0.47 -21.47 -36.98
C TYR A 1090 -0.99 -22.73 -37.69
N GLU A 1091 -0.63 -23.92 -37.21
CA GLU A 1091 -1.08 -25.21 -37.78
C GLU A 1091 -2.60 -25.30 -37.84
N ARG A 1092 -3.30 -24.81 -36.81
CA ARG A 1092 -4.76 -24.83 -36.74
C ARG A 1092 -5.42 -23.77 -37.60
N PHE A 1093 -4.86 -22.57 -37.68
CA PHE A 1093 -5.39 -21.49 -38.53
C PHE A 1093 -5.22 -21.83 -40.02
N ASP A 1094 -4.05 -22.33 -40.42
CA ASP A 1094 -3.79 -22.78 -41.80
C ASP A 1094 -4.62 -24.03 -42.19
N GLY A 1095 -5.02 -24.84 -41.20
CA GLY A 1095 -5.91 -26.00 -41.38
C GLY A 1095 -7.41 -25.67 -41.35
N ASP A 1096 -7.80 -24.39 -41.41
CA ASP A 1096 -9.19 -23.92 -41.27
C ASP A 1096 -9.89 -24.36 -39.96
N LEU A 1097 -9.14 -24.71 -38.90
CA LEU A 1097 -9.68 -25.15 -37.61
C LEU A 1097 -10.01 -23.99 -36.65
N VAL A 1098 -9.72 -22.74 -37.02
CA VAL A 1098 -9.93 -21.55 -36.16
C VAL A 1098 -10.71 -20.47 -36.90
N HIS A 1099 -12.04 -20.59 -36.90
CA HIS A 1099 -12.94 -19.64 -37.58
C HIS A 1099 -13.12 -18.30 -36.84
N ASP A 1100 -12.99 -18.31 -35.50
CA ASP A 1100 -13.27 -17.18 -34.63
C ASP A 1100 -12.40 -17.21 -33.36
N PHE A 1101 -11.54 -16.21 -33.16
CA PHE A 1101 -10.72 -16.07 -31.96
C PHE A 1101 -11.52 -15.78 -30.69
N TYR A 1102 -12.73 -15.18 -30.78
CA TYR A 1102 -13.57 -14.97 -29.60
C TYR A 1102 -14.03 -16.31 -29.01
N SER A 1103 -14.44 -17.26 -29.85
CA SER A 1103 -14.80 -18.62 -29.45
C SER A 1103 -13.58 -19.48 -29.11
N TYR A 1104 -12.51 -19.42 -29.92
CA TYR A 1104 -11.29 -20.22 -29.72
C TYR A 1104 -10.61 -19.95 -28.38
N PHE A 1105 -10.48 -18.68 -27.97
CA PHE A 1105 -9.91 -18.33 -26.66
C PHE A 1105 -10.88 -18.51 -25.48
N ARG A 1106 -12.12 -18.97 -25.71
CA ARG A 1106 -13.04 -19.46 -24.68
C ARG A 1106 -12.94 -20.98 -24.47
N GLU A 1107 -12.20 -21.69 -25.31
CA GLU A 1107 -11.99 -23.13 -25.15
C GLU A 1107 -11.30 -23.50 -23.83
N ARG A 1108 -11.62 -24.70 -23.33
CA ARG A 1108 -11.20 -25.21 -22.01
C ARG A 1108 -9.68 -25.17 -21.79
N TRP A 1109 -8.89 -25.43 -22.83
CA TRP A 1109 -7.42 -25.43 -22.76
C TRP A 1109 -6.83 -24.05 -22.50
N CYS A 1110 -7.55 -22.96 -22.81
CA CYS A 1110 -7.06 -21.60 -22.66
C CYS A 1110 -7.21 -21.07 -21.22
N MET A 1111 -8.14 -21.64 -20.44
CA MET A 1111 -8.45 -21.20 -19.07
C MET A 1111 -7.22 -21.21 -18.14
N ALA A 1112 -6.31 -22.18 -18.29
CA ALA A 1112 -5.07 -22.21 -17.53
C ALA A 1112 -4.16 -21.01 -17.81
N LEU A 1113 -4.14 -20.47 -19.03
CA LEU A 1113 -3.30 -19.32 -19.41
C LEU A 1113 -3.78 -18.01 -18.76
N PHE A 1114 -5.08 -17.92 -18.45
CA PHE A 1114 -5.69 -16.73 -17.85
C PHE A 1114 -5.54 -16.68 -16.32
N HIS A 1115 -5.20 -17.80 -15.69
CA HIS A 1115 -4.96 -17.89 -14.24
C HIS A 1115 -3.77 -17.03 -13.80
N ASP A 1116 -3.88 -16.33 -12.67
CA ASP A 1116 -2.83 -15.44 -12.14
C ASP A 1116 -1.47 -16.16 -11.99
N ARG A 1117 -1.46 -17.31 -11.30
CA ARG A 1117 -0.30 -18.20 -11.08
C ARG A 1117 0.30 -18.87 -12.33
N PHE A 1118 -0.25 -18.65 -13.54
CA PHE A 1118 0.29 -19.29 -14.74
C PHE A 1118 1.70 -18.77 -15.11
N ALA A 1119 2.00 -17.50 -14.78
CA ALA A 1119 3.34 -16.95 -15.02
C ALA A 1119 4.43 -17.65 -14.18
N ASP A 1120 4.13 -17.92 -12.92
CA ASP A 1120 5.02 -18.63 -11.98
C ASP A 1120 5.27 -20.07 -12.48
N PHE A 1121 4.22 -20.75 -12.91
CA PHE A 1121 4.31 -22.08 -13.53
C PHE A 1121 5.10 -22.08 -14.84
N GLU A 1122 4.95 -21.06 -15.69
CA GLU A 1122 5.78 -20.93 -16.91
C GLU A 1122 7.26 -20.72 -16.57
N GLN A 1123 7.58 -20.02 -15.48
CA GLN A 1123 8.94 -19.89 -14.96
C GLN A 1123 9.48 -21.21 -14.40
N GLU A 1124 8.67 -21.98 -13.66
CA GLU A 1124 9.02 -23.33 -13.18
C GLU A 1124 9.34 -24.26 -14.35
N VAL A 1125 8.51 -24.26 -15.39
CA VAL A 1125 8.72 -25.02 -16.64
C VAL A 1125 10.05 -24.64 -17.33
N ARG A 1126 10.38 -23.34 -17.40
CA ARG A 1126 11.67 -22.88 -17.94
C ARG A 1126 12.85 -23.35 -17.09
N GLN A 1127 12.76 -23.23 -15.75
CA GLN A 1127 13.79 -23.72 -14.84
C GLN A 1127 14.01 -25.25 -14.94
N ILE A 1128 12.94 -26.03 -15.18
CA ILE A 1128 13.06 -27.48 -15.47
C ILE A 1128 13.84 -27.70 -16.77
N MET A 1129 13.57 -26.94 -17.84
CA MET A 1129 14.34 -27.05 -19.09
C MET A 1129 15.81 -26.61 -18.95
N GLU A 1130 16.07 -25.52 -18.21
CA GLU A 1130 17.41 -24.98 -17.96
C GLU A 1130 18.27 -25.91 -17.08
N SER A 1131 17.66 -26.56 -16.09
CA SER A 1131 18.33 -27.50 -15.19
C SER A 1131 18.40 -28.94 -15.71
N THR A 1132 17.61 -29.28 -16.73
CA THR A 1132 17.67 -30.60 -17.40
C THR A 1132 19.04 -30.79 -18.04
N LYS A 1133 19.74 -31.85 -17.58
CA LYS A 1133 21.04 -32.26 -18.11
C LYS A 1133 20.90 -33.40 -19.11
N VAL A 1134 21.77 -33.36 -20.11
CA VAL A 1134 21.97 -34.36 -21.15
C VAL A 1134 23.42 -34.84 -21.05
N GLN A 1135 23.65 -36.11 -21.34
CA GLN A 1135 24.99 -36.68 -21.39
C GLN A 1135 25.52 -36.63 -22.83
N LEU A 1136 26.63 -35.93 -23.03
CA LEU A 1136 27.33 -35.78 -24.31
C LEU A 1136 28.74 -36.35 -24.14
N ASP A 1137 29.01 -37.48 -24.79
CA ASP A 1137 30.20 -38.31 -24.61
C ASP A 1137 30.51 -38.65 -23.14
N GLN A 1138 31.32 -37.83 -22.46
CA GLN A 1138 31.71 -38.00 -21.05
C GLN A 1138 31.19 -36.89 -20.13
N ASP A 1139 30.67 -35.79 -20.67
CA ASP A 1139 30.26 -34.60 -19.91
C ASP A 1139 28.73 -34.48 -19.79
N SER A 1140 28.27 -33.83 -18.71
CA SER A 1140 26.85 -33.47 -18.51
C SER A 1140 26.62 -32.00 -18.88
N VAL A 1141 25.85 -31.74 -19.94
CA VAL A 1141 25.56 -30.38 -20.45
C VAL A 1141 24.07 -30.09 -20.33
N SER A 1142 23.69 -28.84 -20.05
CA SER A 1142 22.28 -28.43 -19.98
C SER A 1142 21.70 -28.15 -21.37
N ILE A 1143 20.38 -28.29 -21.53
CA ILE A 1143 19.70 -28.04 -22.82
C ILE A 1143 20.02 -26.67 -23.42
N PRO A 1144 20.02 -25.53 -22.69
CA PRO A 1144 20.38 -24.23 -23.25
C PRO A 1144 21.82 -24.19 -23.75
N LYS A 1145 22.77 -24.78 -23.01
CA LYS A 1145 24.18 -24.79 -23.40
C LYS A 1145 24.45 -25.71 -24.60
N LEU A 1146 23.69 -26.79 -24.77
CA LEU A 1146 23.73 -27.57 -26.01
C LEU A 1146 23.17 -26.75 -27.19
N ALA A 1147 22.09 -25.99 -26.99
CA ALA A 1147 21.58 -25.09 -28.03
C ALA A 1147 22.60 -23.98 -28.41
N GLU A 1148 23.26 -23.36 -27.43
CA GLU A 1148 24.39 -22.44 -27.65
C GLU A 1148 25.51 -23.12 -28.46
N MET A 1149 25.97 -24.30 -28.04
CA MET A 1149 27.04 -25.04 -28.72
C MET A 1149 26.72 -25.37 -30.18
N ILE A 1150 25.45 -25.63 -30.51
CA ILE A 1150 24.97 -25.88 -31.87
C ILE A 1150 24.92 -24.58 -32.68
N VAL A 1151 24.43 -23.48 -32.10
CA VAL A 1151 24.36 -22.15 -32.76
C VAL A 1151 25.75 -21.60 -33.06
N ASP A 1152 26.71 -21.75 -32.13
CA ASP A 1152 28.10 -21.35 -32.29
C ASP A 1152 28.91 -22.30 -33.20
N GLY A 1153 28.31 -23.38 -33.72
CA GLY A 1153 28.96 -24.35 -34.60
C GLY A 1153 30.02 -25.23 -33.91
N THR A 1154 30.02 -25.29 -32.59
CA THR A 1154 30.95 -26.12 -31.79
C THR A 1154 30.49 -27.57 -31.61
N TRP A 1155 29.23 -27.87 -31.94
CA TRP A 1155 28.65 -29.21 -31.94
C TRP A 1155 27.89 -29.46 -33.25
N GLU A 1156 28.39 -30.37 -34.09
CA GLU A 1156 27.74 -30.71 -35.36
C GLU A 1156 26.53 -31.63 -35.14
N VAL A 1157 25.39 -31.27 -35.73
CA VAL A 1157 24.12 -32.00 -35.58
C VAL A 1157 23.79 -32.76 -36.88
N PRO A 1158 23.44 -34.06 -36.82
CA PRO A 1158 23.16 -34.87 -38.02
C PRO A 1158 21.78 -34.61 -38.67
N ALA A 1159 21.01 -33.63 -38.19
CA ALA A 1159 19.63 -33.34 -38.61
C ALA A 1159 19.27 -31.87 -38.29
N ASP A 1160 18.00 -31.49 -38.45
CA ASP A 1160 17.46 -30.21 -37.94
C ASP A 1160 17.77 -30.08 -36.42
N PRO A 1161 18.46 -29.01 -35.98
CA PRO A 1161 18.73 -28.72 -34.57
C PRO A 1161 17.48 -28.81 -33.68
N SER A 1162 16.33 -28.38 -34.19
CA SER A 1162 15.05 -28.36 -33.49
C SER A 1162 14.58 -29.78 -33.18
N LEU A 1163 14.64 -30.69 -34.16
CA LEU A 1163 14.27 -32.09 -33.97
C LEU A 1163 15.28 -32.83 -33.09
N TYR A 1164 16.57 -32.54 -33.23
CA TYR A 1164 17.63 -33.14 -32.41
C TYR A 1164 17.52 -32.76 -30.93
N LEU A 1165 17.34 -31.46 -30.62
CA LEU A 1165 17.13 -30.98 -29.25
C LEU A 1165 15.86 -31.58 -28.62
N ASN A 1166 14.77 -31.72 -29.38
CA ASN A 1166 13.56 -32.38 -28.90
C ASN A 1166 13.78 -33.87 -28.61
N GLN A 1167 14.41 -34.63 -29.52
CA GLN A 1167 14.69 -36.05 -29.32
C GLN A 1167 15.62 -36.30 -28.11
N ILE A 1168 16.61 -35.43 -27.92
CA ILE A 1168 17.49 -35.46 -26.75
C ILE A 1168 16.73 -35.14 -25.46
N PHE A 1169 15.83 -34.14 -25.49
CA PHE A 1169 15.02 -33.81 -24.33
C PHE A 1169 14.04 -34.93 -23.97
N GLU A 1170 13.39 -35.57 -24.95
CA GLU A 1170 12.51 -36.72 -24.74
C GLU A 1170 13.21 -37.93 -24.10
N GLN A 1171 14.53 -38.07 -24.29
CA GLN A 1171 15.35 -39.13 -23.69
C GLN A 1171 15.91 -38.77 -22.29
N SER A 1172 15.68 -37.55 -21.81
CA SER A 1172 16.17 -37.06 -20.51
C SER A 1172 15.16 -37.26 -19.37
N GLU A 1173 15.50 -36.83 -18.15
CA GLU A 1173 14.54 -36.76 -17.04
C GLU A 1173 13.54 -35.58 -17.15
N GLY A 1174 13.84 -34.58 -17.98
CA GLY A 1174 13.08 -33.34 -18.15
C GLY A 1174 11.57 -33.55 -18.42
N PRO A 1175 11.15 -34.43 -19.34
CA PRO A 1175 9.74 -34.74 -19.58
C PRO A 1175 9.00 -35.28 -18.35
N GLN A 1176 9.67 -35.99 -17.44
CA GLN A 1176 9.06 -36.45 -16.18
C GLN A 1176 8.88 -35.28 -15.20
N GLY A 1177 9.87 -34.39 -15.11
CA GLY A 1177 9.79 -33.14 -14.36
C GLY A 1177 8.62 -32.26 -14.84
N LEU A 1178 8.55 -31.99 -16.14
CA LEU A 1178 7.46 -31.20 -16.74
C LEU A 1178 6.09 -31.85 -16.49
N LYS A 1179 5.95 -33.16 -16.72
CA LYS A 1179 4.68 -33.87 -16.49
C LYS A 1179 4.24 -33.78 -15.03
N ARG A 1180 5.18 -33.82 -14.08
CA ARG A 1180 4.90 -33.64 -12.66
C ARG A 1180 4.45 -32.21 -12.36
N SER A 1181 5.21 -31.22 -12.80
CA SER A 1181 4.91 -29.79 -12.63
C SER A 1181 3.50 -29.43 -13.14
N VAL A 1182 3.15 -29.86 -14.36
CA VAL A 1182 1.80 -29.71 -14.94
C VAL A 1182 0.70 -30.31 -14.05
N LEU A 1183 0.93 -31.51 -13.52
CA LEU A 1183 -0.05 -32.19 -12.67
C LEU A 1183 -0.18 -31.54 -11.28
N ASP A 1184 0.93 -31.12 -10.68
CA ASP A 1184 0.93 -30.43 -9.39
C ASP A 1184 0.29 -29.02 -9.52
N TYR A 1185 0.53 -28.29 -10.62
CA TYR A 1185 -0.17 -27.04 -10.97
C TYR A 1185 -1.69 -27.25 -11.13
N LEU A 1186 -2.13 -28.20 -11.97
CA LEU A 1186 -3.56 -28.44 -12.19
C LEU A 1186 -4.27 -28.94 -10.91
N LYS A 1187 -3.58 -29.73 -10.08
CA LYS A 1187 -4.09 -30.21 -8.80
C LYS A 1187 -4.20 -29.09 -7.76
N TYR A 1188 -3.22 -28.20 -7.68
CA TYR A 1188 -3.26 -27.05 -6.78
C TYR A 1188 -4.37 -26.06 -7.16
N ASN A 1189 -4.57 -25.86 -8.46
CA ASN A 1189 -5.57 -24.94 -9.02
C ASN A 1189 -6.94 -25.61 -9.32
N LYS A 1190 -7.22 -26.84 -8.86
CA LYS A 1190 -8.41 -27.66 -9.26
C LYS A 1190 -9.75 -26.91 -9.11
N TYR A 1191 -9.86 -26.00 -8.15
CA TYR A 1191 -11.07 -25.22 -7.89
C TYR A 1191 -11.31 -24.10 -8.94
N HIS A 1192 -10.24 -23.50 -9.48
CA HIS A 1192 -10.29 -22.54 -10.59
C HIS A 1192 -10.29 -23.21 -11.96
N LEU A 1193 -9.66 -24.40 -12.08
CA LEU A 1193 -9.45 -25.12 -13.35
C LEU A 1193 -10.17 -26.50 -13.40
N PRO A 1194 -11.45 -26.62 -13.03
CA PRO A 1194 -12.16 -27.90 -13.04
C PRO A 1194 -12.30 -28.52 -14.43
N MET A 1195 -12.22 -27.73 -15.50
CA MET A 1195 -12.28 -28.18 -16.89
C MET A 1195 -11.08 -29.00 -17.38
N TYR A 1196 -10.09 -29.26 -16.52
CA TYR A 1196 -8.98 -30.20 -16.74
C TYR A 1196 -9.14 -31.50 -15.92
N ALA A 1197 -10.17 -31.62 -15.08
CA ALA A 1197 -10.54 -32.87 -14.42
C ALA A 1197 -11.39 -33.76 -15.35
N GLN A 1198 -11.58 -35.02 -14.96
CA GLN A 1198 -12.60 -35.87 -15.60
C GLN A 1198 -14.01 -35.37 -15.22
N PRO A 1199 -14.98 -35.33 -16.15
CA PRO A 1199 -16.35 -34.92 -15.85
C PRO A 1199 -16.97 -35.74 -14.72
N GLY A 1200 -17.61 -35.06 -13.76
CA GLY A 1200 -18.25 -35.71 -12.61
C GLY A 1200 -17.29 -36.21 -11.51
N LEU A 1201 -16.00 -35.82 -11.54
CA LEU A 1201 -14.97 -36.21 -10.56
C LEU A 1201 -14.60 -35.04 -9.63
N LEU A 1202 -15.60 -34.24 -9.26
CA LEU A 1202 -15.53 -32.97 -8.54
C LEU A 1202 -16.72 -32.79 -7.59
#